data_AF-A0A7V8NPF9-F1
#
_entry.id   AF-A0A7V8NPF9-F1
#
_cell.length_a   1.000
_cell.length_b   1.000
_cell.length_c   1.000
_cell.angle_alpha   90.00
_cell.angle_beta   90.00
_cell.angle_gamma   90.00
#
_symmetry.space_group_name_H-M   'P 1'
#
loop_
_entity.id
_entity.type
_entity.pdbx_description
1 polymer ?
#
loop_
_entity_poly.entity_id
_entity_poly.type
_entity_poly.pdbx_seq_one_letter_code
_entity_poly.pdbx_strand_id
1 'polypeptide(L)'
;RSVFKHDRKGNWLDKDDKQIAFDDPDRFSKAVHLADIHLEKGMQCNDCHFEQDNHGNGKIYGEPRAAVEIDCIDCHGTIRKKATLVSSGPAAPEAITPGGERGRHLDELRTPWGLRRFEWRGDRLIQRSMSVKNQEWEIVQTVDTVTPGNPHFSEKSLRAKLTSKDGTVASQTPEDDRTLAHANDKMTCYSCHTSWVPTCFGCHLQMTANARRAMLHNEGLVTRNYTSYNFQVLRDDIYMLGVDGTVTGHRVAPARSSCAILVSSQNANREWLYYTQQTISAPGFSGQAFSTFVPHTVRARETKVCSDCHVSSQNDNNAWVAQLLLQGTNFMNFMGRYIYVATGNKGFEAIAVAEHDEPEAIYGSDLQRIAYPNDFRKFVERGRELRAASEHSGNVLDIQARGEYAYAATGPGGLRVYDIANIDNKGFSEKIVTAPVSSLGQHFFVGTKNAAAVASPTTLGVDPLRRPLPENEEQPIHLAYGFLYVADTEEGLIVVGDPNLKSNSPGVSTLLDGNPSNNFLKRARTFNPGGILTGARRIAIAGTYAYVLTDKALVVVNLDNPLAPQVTATIGAPALNEPRGIAVQFRYAFIVDRDGLKALDVTDLAQPKPVSSALVPLEDARNVYIARTYAYVSSGKQGLAIVDVEKPDAPKLDQVFNAGGQLNDVNDVKLGMVAASVFAFVADGKNGLRVLEIISPWDDPAHFSGFSPRPTPKLIASARLRGPALAISKGIERDRAVDESGNQLAVFGRRGARPLNRAEAQAVYLRNGQLYTVTDEPAERIRLERPASASDTLLRGLKSWLFRP
;
A
#
# COMPACT_ATOMS: atom_id res chain seq x y z
N ARG A 1 24.09 -14.09 -8.28
CA ARG A 1 23.71 -13.37 -7.04
C ARG A 1 22.86 -14.34 -6.22
N SER A 2 23.19 -14.60 -4.96
CA SER A 2 22.38 -15.43 -4.07
C SER A 2 21.13 -14.66 -3.63
N VAL A 3 19.96 -15.28 -3.67
CA VAL A 3 18.69 -14.71 -3.18
C VAL A 3 18.12 -15.65 -2.12
N PHE A 4 17.74 -15.09 -0.98
CA PHE A 4 17.20 -15.82 0.16
C PHE A 4 15.68 -15.67 0.20
N LYS A 5 15.00 -16.69 0.76
CA LYS A 5 13.63 -16.52 1.23
C LYS A 5 13.67 -15.73 2.54
N HIS A 6 12.61 -15.01 2.83
CA HIS A 6 12.49 -14.24 4.06
C HIS A 6 11.16 -14.55 4.73
N ASP A 7 11.14 -14.59 6.06
CA ASP A 7 9.89 -14.44 6.79
C ASP A 7 9.43 -12.97 6.81
N ARG A 8 8.28 -12.69 7.43
CA ARG A 8 7.77 -11.32 7.54
C ARG A 8 8.70 -10.41 8.35
N LYS A 9 9.50 -10.92 9.29
CA LYS A 9 10.46 -10.11 10.07
C LYS A 9 11.75 -9.81 9.29
N GLY A 10 11.97 -10.50 8.17
CA GLY A 10 13.14 -10.37 7.32
C GLY A 10 14.23 -11.40 7.61
N ASN A 11 13.97 -12.40 8.47
CA ASN A 11 14.93 -13.48 8.72
C ASN A 11 15.14 -14.29 7.46
N TRP A 12 16.41 -14.52 7.09
CA TRP A 12 16.77 -15.36 5.95
C TRP A 12 16.34 -16.79 6.22
N LEU A 13 15.69 -17.43 5.25
CA LEU A 13 15.24 -18.80 5.30
C LEU A 13 15.89 -19.62 4.18
N ASP A 14 16.23 -20.87 4.50
CA ASP A 14 16.63 -21.86 3.52
C ASP A 14 15.41 -22.49 2.81
N LYS A 15 15.67 -23.47 1.95
CA LYS A 15 14.63 -24.20 1.19
C LYS A 15 13.65 -24.98 2.06
N ASP A 16 14.02 -25.27 3.31
CA ASP A 16 13.26 -26.07 4.28
C ASP A 16 12.66 -25.16 5.38
N ASP A 17 12.60 -23.84 5.12
CA ASP A 17 12.07 -22.81 6.01
C ASP A 17 12.81 -22.67 7.34
N LYS A 18 14.10 -23.07 7.39
CA LYS A 18 14.95 -22.87 8.56
C LYS A 18 15.69 -21.55 8.44
N GLN A 19 15.78 -20.84 9.57
CA GLN A 19 16.50 -19.58 9.63
C GLN A 19 18.00 -19.77 9.37
N ILE A 20 18.56 -18.90 8.52
CA ILE A 20 19.97 -18.80 8.19
C ILE A 20 20.54 -17.60 8.94
N ALA A 21 21.59 -17.82 9.73
CA ALA A 21 22.29 -16.72 10.39
C ALA A 21 23.09 -15.90 9.36
N PHE A 22 23.14 -14.57 9.55
CA PHE A 22 23.83 -13.69 8.61
C PHE A 22 25.34 -13.91 8.57
N ASP A 23 25.94 -14.26 9.71
CA ASP A 23 27.37 -14.53 9.88
C ASP A 23 27.77 -15.98 9.52
N ASP A 24 26.81 -16.82 9.16
CA ASP A 24 27.07 -18.18 8.68
C ASP A 24 27.99 -18.15 7.44
N PRO A 25 29.16 -18.80 7.47
CA PRO A 25 30.11 -18.80 6.36
C PRO A 25 29.54 -19.49 5.11
N ASP A 26 28.63 -20.45 5.27
CA ASP A 26 28.04 -21.25 4.19
C ASP A 26 26.71 -20.68 3.70
N ARG A 27 26.26 -19.54 4.24
CA ARG A 27 24.95 -18.92 3.92
C ARG A 27 24.64 -18.90 2.43
N PHE A 28 25.59 -18.55 1.57
CA PHE A 28 25.35 -18.39 0.13
C PHE A 28 24.98 -19.70 -0.57
N SER A 29 25.38 -20.85 -0.01
CA SER A 29 24.98 -22.18 -0.50
C SER A 29 23.53 -22.55 -0.13
N LYS A 30 22.94 -21.83 0.84
CA LYS A 30 21.58 -22.05 1.36
C LYS A 30 20.54 -21.15 0.66
N ALA A 31 20.96 -20.33 -0.30
CA ALA A 31 20.09 -19.48 -1.09
C ALA A 31 19.14 -20.29 -1.98
N VAL A 32 17.92 -19.78 -2.17
CA VAL A 32 16.84 -20.47 -2.90
C VAL A 32 16.55 -19.86 -4.29
N HIS A 33 17.16 -18.72 -4.60
CA HIS A 33 17.05 -17.98 -5.87
C HIS A 33 15.67 -17.42 -6.25
N LEU A 34 14.55 -18.03 -5.80
CA LEU A 34 13.17 -17.59 -6.04
C LEU A 34 12.86 -17.22 -7.50
N ALA A 35 13.52 -17.89 -8.45
CA ALA A 35 13.26 -17.70 -9.88
C ALA A 35 11.90 -18.31 -10.26
N ASP A 36 11.29 -17.82 -11.34
CA ASP A 36 10.15 -18.49 -11.94
C ASP A 36 10.45 -19.99 -12.14
N ILE A 37 9.52 -20.87 -11.79
CA ILE A 37 9.74 -22.32 -11.88
C ILE A 37 10.03 -22.77 -13.32
N HIS A 38 9.45 -22.10 -14.32
CA HIS A 38 9.73 -22.42 -15.72
C HIS A 38 11.17 -22.09 -16.07
N LEU A 39 11.66 -20.91 -15.65
CA LEU A 39 13.03 -20.49 -15.86
C LEU A 39 14.02 -21.36 -15.06
N GLU A 40 13.70 -21.71 -13.82
CA GLU A 40 14.54 -22.62 -13.00
C GLU A 40 14.70 -24.00 -13.66
N LYS A 41 13.66 -24.49 -14.33
CA LYS A 41 13.69 -25.75 -15.09
C LYS A 41 14.43 -25.63 -16.43
N GLY A 42 14.87 -24.43 -16.81
CA GLY A 42 15.64 -24.16 -18.03
C GLY A 42 14.82 -23.70 -19.23
N MET A 43 13.52 -23.41 -19.07
CA MET A 43 12.69 -22.87 -20.15
C MET A 43 13.13 -21.46 -20.54
N GLN A 44 13.06 -21.15 -21.82
CA GLN A 44 13.32 -19.84 -22.43
C GLN A 44 12.00 -19.16 -22.83
N CYS A 45 12.02 -17.85 -23.11
CA CYS A 45 10.80 -17.12 -23.48
C CYS A 45 10.05 -17.77 -24.65
N ASN A 46 10.75 -18.28 -25.66
CA ASN A 46 10.15 -18.96 -26.82
C ASN A 46 9.55 -20.35 -26.51
N ASP A 47 9.81 -20.91 -25.33
CA ASP A 47 9.18 -22.13 -24.84
C ASP A 47 7.74 -21.88 -24.35
N CYS A 48 7.35 -20.65 -24.06
CA CYS A 48 5.97 -20.31 -23.67
C CYS A 48 5.31 -19.23 -24.53
N HIS A 49 6.10 -18.32 -25.12
CA HIS A 49 5.62 -17.30 -26.06
C HIS A 49 5.69 -17.79 -27.50
N PHE A 50 4.61 -17.59 -28.26
CA PHE A 50 4.49 -18.05 -29.64
C PHE A 50 4.90 -16.98 -30.64
N GLU A 51 4.92 -17.34 -31.94
CA GLU A 51 5.29 -16.42 -33.02
C GLU A 51 4.54 -15.09 -32.92
N GLN A 52 3.26 -15.17 -32.59
CA GLN A 52 2.37 -14.03 -32.37
C GLN A 52 2.78 -13.14 -31.20
N ASP A 53 3.12 -13.71 -30.04
CA ASP A 53 3.52 -12.94 -28.86
C ASP A 53 4.85 -12.19 -29.10
N ASN A 54 5.71 -12.74 -29.97
CA ASN A 54 7.04 -12.19 -30.27
C ASN A 54 7.05 -11.24 -31.49
N HIS A 55 6.25 -11.51 -32.52
CA HIS A 55 6.24 -10.78 -33.79
C HIS A 55 4.95 -9.99 -34.06
N GLY A 56 3.89 -10.22 -33.29
CA GLY A 56 2.56 -9.60 -33.45
C GLY A 56 1.71 -10.22 -34.56
N ASN A 57 0.41 -9.89 -34.58
CA ASN A 57 -0.57 -10.33 -35.62
C ASN A 57 -0.95 -9.15 -36.52
N GLY A 58 -0.14 -8.09 -36.53
CA GLY A 58 -0.48 -6.84 -37.21
C GLY A 58 -1.64 -6.05 -36.57
N LYS A 59 -2.20 -6.48 -35.43
CA LYS A 59 -3.16 -5.68 -34.65
C LYS A 59 -2.43 -4.75 -33.70
N ILE A 60 -2.93 -3.51 -33.57
CA ILE A 60 -2.51 -2.59 -32.52
C ILE A 60 -3.44 -2.80 -31.33
N TYR A 61 -2.87 -3.19 -30.19
CA TYR A 61 -3.59 -3.40 -28.95
C TYR A 61 -3.58 -2.14 -28.08
N GLY A 62 -4.68 -1.91 -27.36
CA GLY A 62 -4.78 -0.80 -26.40
C GLY A 62 -3.96 -0.98 -25.12
N GLU A 63 -3.51 -2.21 -24.84
CA GLU A 63 -2.66 -2.55 -23.70
C GLU A 63 -1.82 -3.82 -23.98
N PRO A 64 -0.66 -4.01 -23.31
CA PRO A 64 0.22 -5.16 -23.57
C PRO A 64 -0.41 -6.54 -23.31
N ARG A 65 -1.27 -6.67 -22.27
CA ARG A 65 -1.93 -7.95 -21.94
C ARG A 65 -2.89 -8.44 -23.01
N ALA A 66 -3.48 -7.50 -23.75
CA ALA A 66 -4.37 -7.83 -24.86
C ALA A 66 -3.65 -8.56 -26.00
N ALA A 67 -2.31 -8.46 -26.05
CA ALA A 67 -1.47 -9.12 -27.05
C ALA A 67 -1.06 -10.55 -26.67
N VAL A 68 -1.47 -11.06 -25.50
CA VAL A 68 -1.06 -12.38 -24.98
C VAL A 68 -1.95 -13.49 -25.58
N GLU A 69 -1.35 -14.47 -26.24
CA GLU A 69 -2.05 -15.60 -26.86
C GLU A 69 -2.40 -16.72 -25.85
N ILE A 70 -1.56 -16.96 -24.85
CA ILE A 70 -1.63 -18.13 -23.96
C ILE A 70 -2.05 -17.79 -22.53
N ASP A 71 -2.82 -18.66 -21.88
CA ASP A 71 -3.11 -18.66 -20.44
C ASP A 71 -2.59 -19.94 -19.76
N CYS A 72 -2.40 -19.93 -18.44
CA CYS A 72 -1.86 -21.06 -17.69
C CYS A 72 -2.68 -22.35 -17.88
N ILE A 73 -4.00 -22.21 -18.03
CA ILE A 73 -4.93 -23.35 -18.17
C ILE A 73 -4.77 -24.07 -19.53
N ASP A 74 -4.16 -23.43 -20.52
CA ASP A 74 -3.97 -24.00 -21.86
C ASP A 74 -2.96 -25.15 -21.83
N CYS A 75 -2.06 -25.15 -20.84
CA CYS A 75 -1.04 -26.18 -20.60
C CYS A 75 -1.31 -27.00 -19.33
N HIS A 76 -1.85 -26.37 -18.27
CA HIS A 76 -2.07 -27.03 -16.97
C HIS A 76 -3.51 -27.52 -16.76
N GLY A 77 -4.45 -27.19 -17.64
CA GLY A 77 -5.86 -27.54 -17.48
C GLY A 77 -6.53 -26.83 -16.29
N THR A 78 -7.67 -27.38 -15.88
CA THR A 78 -8.47 -26.88 -14.74
C THR A 78 -8.65 -27.98 -13.70
N ILE A 79 -9.36 -27.69 -12.62
CA ILE A 79 -9.78 -28.68 -11.63
C ILE A 79 -10.74 -29.76 -12.17
N ARG A 80 -11.32 -29.55 -13.37
CA ARG A 80 -12.28 -30.48 -13.99
C ARG A 80 -11.70 -31.27 -15.15
N LYS A 81 -10.84 -30.64 -15.94
CA LYS A 81 -10.33 -31.20 -17.19
C LYS A 81 -8.84 -30.95 -17.32
N LYS A 82 -8.15 -31.94 -17.89
CA LYS A 82 -6.79 -31.75 -18.40
C LYS A 82 -6.76 -30.68 -19.49
N ALA A 83 -5.58 -30.14 -19.75
CA ALA A 83 -5.37 -29.12 -20.77
C ALA A 83 -5.92 -29.55 -22.14
N THR A 84 -6.64 -28.66 -22.80
CA THR A 84 -7.12 -28.89 -24.18
C THR A 84 -6.02 -28.69 -25.21
N LEU A 85 -4.89 -28.06 -24.82
CA LEU A 85 -3.81 -27.65 -25.73
C LEU A 85 -4.30 -26.71 -26.83
N VAL A 86 -5.27 -25.86 -26.51
CA VAL A 86 -5.77 -24.80 -27.40
C VAL A 86 -5.65 -23.48 -26.66
N SER A 87 -4.93 -22.52 -27.25
CA SER A 87 -4.67 -21.23 -26.61
C SER A 87 -5.96 -20.44 -26.36
N SER A 88 -6.16 -19.90 -25.15
CA SER A 88 -7.39 -19.17 -24.79
C SER A 88 -7.19 -17.68 -24.52
N GLY A 89 -5.96 -17.15 -24.64
CA GLY A 89 -5.63 -15.78 -24.29
C GLY A 89 -6.34 -14.73 -25.18
N PRO A 90 -6.28 -13.44 -24.79
CA PRO A 90 -6.91 -12.36 -25.54
C PRO A 90 -6.46 -12.26 -27.01
N ALA A 91 -5.19 -12.54 -27.31
CA ALA A 91 -4.66 -12.53 -28.67
C ALA A 91 -4.73 -13.88 -29.38
N ALA A 92 -5.38 -14.89 -28.78
CA ALA A 92 -5.53 -16.19 -29.41
C ALA A 92 -6.18 -16.06 -30.81
N PRO A 93 -5.68 -16.79 -31.82
CA PRO A 93 -6.17 -16.68 -33.19
C PRO A 93 -7.68 -16.92 -33.29
N GLU A 94 -8.34 -16.17 -34.17
CA GLU A 94 -9.74 -16.44 -34.50
C GLU A 94 -9.89 -17.78 -35.23
N ALA A 95 -11.06 -18.40 -35.11
CA ALA A 95 -11.35 -19.64 -35.82
C ALA A 95 -11.19 -19.46 -37.33
N ILE A 96 -10.50 -20.40 -37.98
CA ILE A 96 -10.24 -20.37 -39.43
C ILE A 96 -11.56 -20.52 -40.22
N THR A 97 -12.52 -21.26 -39.66
CA THR A 97 -13.85 -21.50 -40.26
C THR A 97 -14.94 -20.91 -39.38
N PRO A 98 -16.05 -20.39 -39.96
CA PRO A 98 -17.22 -19.98 -39.18
C PRO A 98 -17.72 -21.11 -38.27
N GLY A 99 -17.82 -20.85 -36.97
CA GLY A 99 -18.21 -21.85 -35.96
C GLY A 99 -17.12 -22.82 -35.51
N GLY A 100 -15.88 -22.66 -35.99
CA GLY A 100 -14.72 -23.42 -35.52
C GLY A 100 -14.24 -23.00 -34.13
N GLU A 101 -13.32 -23.77 -33.55
CA GLU A 101 -12.69 -23.46 -32.26
C GLU A 101 -11.74 -22.26 -32.39
N ARG A 102 -11.84 -21.31 -31.46
CA ARG A 102 -10.93 -20.16 -31.36
C ARG A 102 -9.65 -20.60 -30.65
N GLY A 103 -8.51 -20.19 -31.18
CA GLY A 103 -7.19 -20.44 -30.60
C GLY A 103 -6.27 -21.30 -31.46
N ARG A 104 -5.01 -21.38 -31.04
CA ARG A 104 -3.98 -22.20 -31.68
C ARG A 104 -3.89 -23.55 -31.00
N HIS A 105 -3.88 -24.60 -31.81
CA HIS A 105 -3.59 -25.97 -31.38
C HIS A 105 -2.10 -26.13 -31.03
N LEU A 106 -1.79 -26.19 -29.74
CA LEU A 106 -0.43 -26.30 -29.22
C LEU A 106 0.18 -27.67 -29.50
N ASP A 107 -0.64 -28.71 -29.54
CA ASP A 107 -0.21 -30.06 -29.90
C ASP A 107 0.28 -30.13 -31.35
N GLU A 108 -0.19 -29.27 -32.25
CA GLU A 108 0.27 -29.16 -33.64
C GLU A 108 1.64 -28.48 -33.79
N LEU A 109 2.12 -27.79 -32.76
CA LEU A 109 3.42 -27.13 -32.81
C LEU A 109 4.58 -28.12 -32.92
N ARG A 110 5.65 -27.70 -33.59
CA ARG A 110 6.89 -28.47 -33.74
C ARG A 110 8.08 -27.67 -33.25
N THR A 111 9.04 -28.38 -32.67
CA THR A 111 10.37 -27.87 -32.35
C THR A 111 11.20 -27.69 -33.64
N PRO A 112 12.34 -26.97 -33.60
CA PRO A 112 13.25 -26.86 -34.76
C PRO A 112 13.79 -28.22 -35.26
N TRP A 113 13.65 -29.28 -34.46
CA TRP A 113 14.04 -30.65 -34.82
C TRP A 113 12.86 -31.50 -35.33
N GLY A 114 11.70 -30.90 -35.62
CA GLY A 114 10.55 -31.59 -36.21
C GLY A 114 9.73 -32.45 -35.22
N LEU A 115 10.09 -32.48 -33.94
CA LEU A 115 9.32 -33.17 -32.90
C LEU A 115 8.12 -32.33 -32.44
N ARG A 116 7.02 -32.97 -32.05
CA ARG A 116 5.86 -32.33 -31.39
C ARG A 116 6.34 -31.51 -30.19
N ARG A 117 5.97 -30.23 -30.12
CA ARG A 117 6.37 -29.37 -28.99
C ARG A 117 5.62 -29.78 -27.73
N PHE A 118 4.32 -30.04 -27.85
CA PHE A 118 3.47 -30.58 -26.79
C PHE A 118 2.99 -31.97 -27.20
N GLU A 119 3.11 -32.96 -26.33
CA GLU A 119 2.75 -34.34 -26.61
C GLU A 119 2.22 -35.05 -25.36
N TRP A 120 1.08 -35.70 -25.48
CA TRP A 120 0.57 -36.63 -24.47
C TRP A 120 1.29 -37.98 -24.58
N ARG A 121 1.95 -38.41 -23.50
CA ARG A 121 2.52 -39.75 -23.35
C ARG A 121 1.75 -40.51 -22.29
N GLY A 122 0.71 -41.23 -22.74
CA GLY A 122 -0.33 -41.71 -21.84
C GLY A 122 -1.02 -40.53 -21.17
N ASP A 123 -1.09 -40.53 -19.84
CA ASP A 123 -1.75 -39.48 -19.07
C ASP A 123 -0.89 -38.25 -18.76
N ARG A 124 0.38 -38.24 -19.17
CA ARG A 124 1.34 -37.16 -18.88
C ARG A 124 1.52 -36.26 -20.09
N LEU A 125 1.37 -34.96 -19.89
CA LEU A 125 1.68 -33.95 -20.91
C LEU A 125 3.17 -33.63 -20.86
N ILE A 126 3.85 -33.77 -22.00
CA ILE A 126 5.26 -33.43 -22.16
C ILE A 126 5.37 -32.19 -23.06
N GLN A 127 6.13 -31.20 -22.61
CA GLN A 127 6.59 -30.08 -23.43
C GLN A 127 8.08 -30.21 -23.73
N ARG A 128 8.48 -29.92 -24.96
CA ARG A 128 9.88 -29.90 -25.41
C ARG A 128 10.39 -28.47 -25.56
N SER A 129 11.68 -28.29 -25.34
CA SER A 129 12.33 -26.99 -25.58
C SER A 129 12.35 -26.66 -27.07
N MET A 130 12.25 -25.38 -27.38
CA MET A 130 12.49 -24.75 -28.69
C MET A 130 13.95 -24.37 -28.87
N SER A 131 14.75 -24.38 -27.80
CA SER A 131 16.11 -23.84 -27.78
C SER A 131 17.18 -24.91 -27.51
N VAL A 132 16.85 -25.95 -26.74
CA VAL A 132 17.78 -27.04 -26.39
C VAL A 132 17.31 -28.39 -26.91
N LYS A 133 18.13 -29.03 -27.75
CA LYS A 133 17.81 -30.33 -28.34
C LYS A 133 17.69 -31.39 -27.23
N ASN A 134 16.64 -32.22 -27.30
CA ASN A 134 16.34 -33.30 -26.35
C ASN A 134 15.99 -32.86 -24.92
N GLN A 135 15.76 -31.58 -24.67
CA GLN A 135 15.25 -31.13 -23.38
C GLN A 135 13.72 -31.16 -23.37
N GLU A 136 13.15 -31.79 -22.33
CA GLU A 136 11.71 -31.95 -22.15
C GLU A 136 11.29 -31.87 -20.69
N TRP A 137 10.05 -31.48 -20.46
CA TRP A 137 9.45 -31.29 -19.15
C TRP A 137 8.06 -31.91 -19.11
N GLU A 138 7.72 -32.56 -18.00
CA GLU A 138 6.33 -32.90 -17.69
C GLU A 138 5.59 -31.64 -17.22
N ILE A 139 4.43 -31.38 -17.82
CA ILE A 139 3.50 -30.36 -17.36
C ILE A 139 2.46 -31.01 -16.46
N VAL A 140 2.54 -30.71 -15.16
CA VAL A 140 1.57 -31.18 -14.16
C VAL A 140 0.20 -30.57 -14.44
N GLN A 141 -0.85 -31.41 -14.41
CA GLN A 141 -2.23 -30.98 -14.65
C GLN A 141 -2.93 -30.62 -13.33
N THR A 142 -3.74 -29.57 -13.34
CA THR A 142 -4.43 -29.04 -12.14
C THR A 142 -5.44 -30.05 -11.57
N VAL A 143 -6.13 -30.82 -12.41
CA VAL A 143 -7.03 -31.90 -11.95
C VAL A 143 -6.28 -32.96 -11.15
N ASP A 144 -5.03 -33.25 -11.51
CA ASP A 144 -4.21 -34.27 -10.84
C ASP A 144 -3.80 -33.80 -9.44
N THR A 145 -3.58 -32.50 -9.23
CA THR A 145 -3.16 -31.95 -7.93
C THR A 145 -4.28 -31.92 -6.89
N VAL A 146 -5.54 -31.98 -7.32
CA VAL A 146 -6.72 -31.98 -6.46
C VAL A 146 -7.41 -33.33 -6.35
N THR A 147 -6.88 -34.37 -7.02
CA THR A 147 -7.49 -35.71 -7.04
C THR A 147 -6.78 -36.66 -6.05
N PRO A 148 -7.43 -37.07 -4.94
CA PRO A 148 -6.82 -38.01 -4.00
C PRO A 148 -6.38 -39.31 -4.67
N GLY A 149 -5.18 -39.78 -4.34
CA GLY A 149 -4.59 -41.00 -4.90
C GLY A 149 -3.80 -40.79 -6.20
N ASN A 150 -3.85 -39.59 -6.80
CA ASN A 150 -2.96 -39.23 -7.90
C ASN A 150 -1.52 -38.97 -7.39
N PRO A 151 -0.45 -39.35 -8.12
CA PRO A 151 0.93 -39.06 -7.73
C PRO A 151 1.25 -37.57 -7.49
N HIS A 152 0.54 -36.66 -8.16
CA HIS A 152 0.71 -35.20 -8.01
C HIS A 152 -0.22 -34.57 -6.98
N PHE A 153 -1.01 -35.38 -6.24
CA PHE A 153 -1.98 -34.90 -5.27
C PHE A 153 -1.33 -34.04 -4.16
N SER A 154 -1.99 -32.93 -3.83
CA SER A 154 -1.62 -32.06 -2.72
C SER A 154 -2.86 -31.61 -1.95
N GLU A 155 -2.90 -31.89 -0.65
CA GLU A 155 -3.98 -31.44 0.23
C GLU A 155 -4.09 -29.90 0.26
N LYS A 156 -2.96 -29.20 0.18
CA LYS A 156 -2.91 -27.74 0.09
C LYS A 156 -3.55 -27.26 -1.22
N SER A 157 -3.27 -27.94 -2.34
CA SER A 157 -3.89 -27.64 -3.64
C SER A 157 -5.40 -27.90 -3.63
N LEU A 158 -5.82 -29.06 -3.13
CA LEU A 158 -7.25 -29.42 -2.98
C LEU A 158 -7.98 -28.35 -2.16
N ARG A 159 -7.46 -28.01 -0.97
CA ARG A 159 -8.04 -26.99 -0.11
C ARG A 159 -8.14 -25.64 -0.82
N ALA A 160 -7.04 -25.13 -1.35
CA ALA A 160 -7.01 -23.81 -1.99
C ALA A 160 -7.97 -23.73 -3.19
N LYS A 161 -8.05 -24.78 -4.01
CA LYS A 161 -8.83 -24.78 -5.25
C LYS A 161 -10.30 -25.16 -5.07
N LEU A 162 -10.63 -25.99 -4.09
CA LEU A 162 -12.00 -26.47 -3.83
C LEU A 162 -12.70 -25.76 -2.66
N THR A 163 -12.09 -24.71 -2.10
CA THR A 163 -12.77 -23.85 -1.12
C THR A 163 -13.93 -23.11 -1.79
N SER A 164 -15.14 -23.27 -1.27
CA SER A 164 -16.34 -22.53 -1.69
C SER A 164 -16.39 -21.14 -1.07
N LYS A 165 -17.27 -20.29 -1.61
CA LYS A 165 -17.46 -18.90 -1.15
C LYS A 165 -17.84 -18.78 0.34
N ASP A 166 -18.47 -19.79 0.91
CA ASP A 166 -18.81 -19.86 2.34
C ASP A 166 -17.64 -20.33 3.24
N GLY A 167 -16.49 -20.69 2.64
CA GLY A 167 -15.29 -21.13 3.35
C GLY A 167 -15.22 -22.64 3.60
N THR A 168 -16.20 -23.42 3.14
CA THR A 168 -16.14 -24.88 3.23
C THR A 168 -15.27 -25.47 2.12
N VAL A 169 -14.69 -26.65 2.36
CA VAL A 169 -13.87 -27.36 1.37
C VAL A 169 -14.60 -28.61 0.97
N ALA A 170 -14.96 -28.73 -0.31
CA ALA A 170 -15.61 -29.93 -0.80
C ALA A 170 -14.63 -31.11 -0.84
N SER A 171 -15.10 -32.30 -0.49
CA SER A 171 -14.31 -33.55 -0.57
C SER A 171 -14.12 -34.03 -2.02
N GLN A 172 -14.92 -33.50 -2.94
CA GLN A 172 -14.87 -33.77 -4.38
C GLN A 172 -15.03 -32.46 -5.14
N THR A 173 -14.57 -32.44 -6.39
CA THR A 173 -14.74 -31.28 -7.28
C THR A 173 -16.23 -30.97 -7.43
N PRO A 174 -16.70 -29.75 -7.05
CA PRO A 174 -18.12 -29.38 -7.20
C PRO A 174 -18.58 -29.45 -8.65
N GLU A 175 -19.89 -29.50 -8.93
CA GLU A 175 -20.41 -29.49 -10.31
C GLU A 175 -20.37 -28.10 -10.98
N ASP A 176 -20.37 -27.02 -10.18
CA ASP A 176 -20.40 -25.64 -10.67
C ASP A 176 -19.25 -24.80 -10.07
N ASP A 177 -18.33 -24.33 -10.92
CA ASP A 177 -17.18 -23.51 -10.52
C ASP A 177 -17.60 -22.17 -9.89
N ARG A 178 -18.81 -21.67 -10.17
CA ARG A 178 -19.31 -20.41 -9.59
C ARG A 178 -19.51 -20.50 -8.08
N THR A 179 -19.52 -21.70 -7.51
CA THR A 179 -19.57 -21.92 -6.06
C THR A 179 -18.22 -21.71 -5.38
N LEU A 180 -17.12 -21.79 -6.14
CA LEU A 180 -15.75 -21.70 -5.64
C LEU A 180 -15.35 -20.26 -5.32
N ALA A 181 -14.54 -20.08 -4.28
CA ALA A 181 -13.96 -18.81 -3.92
C ALA A 181 -12.84 -18.38 -4.90
N HIS A 182 -12.12 -19.35 -5.47
CA HIS A 182 -10.95 -19.13 -6.33
C HIS A 182 -11.13 -19.70 -7.74
N ALA A 183 -12.32 -19.53 -8.31
CA ALA A 183 -12.62 -19.97 -9.68
C ALA A 183 -11.71 -19.27 -10.72
N ASN A 184 -11.38 -19.99 -11.79
CA ASN A 184 -10.44 -19.52 -12.83
C ASN A 184 -10.94 -18.26 -13.58
N ASP A 185 -12.25 -18.06 -13.65
CA ASP A 185 -12.89 -16.88 -14.25
C ASP A 185 -12.90 -15.66 -13.30
N LYS A 186 -12.53 -15.84 -12.03
CA LYS A 186 -12.49 -14.79 -11.00
C LYS A 186 -11.09 -14.44 -10.51
N MET A 187 -10.16 -15.38 -10.54
CA MET A 187 -8.80 -15.16 -10.03
C MET A 187 -7.77 -15.82 -10.93
N THR A 188 -6.66 -15.13 -11.17
CA THR A 188 -5.56 -15.65 -11.97
C THR A 188 -4.72 -16.64 -11.18
N CYS A 189 -4.14 -17.65 -11.85
CA CYS A 189 -3.28 -18.63 -11.18
C CYS A 189 -2.09 -17.97 -10.48
N TYR A 190 -1.47 -16.99 -11.14
CA TYR A 190 -0.32 -16.25 -10.61
C TYR A 190 -0.65 -15.33 -9.43
N SER A 191 -1.92 -15.17 -9.05
CA SER A 191 -2.28 -14.59 -7.75
C SER A 191 -1.72 -15.46 -6.63
N CYS A 192 -2.04 -16.74 -6.58
CA CYS A 192 -1.51 -17.64 -5.54
C CYS A 192 -0.07 -18.08 -5.85
N HIS A 193 0.26 -18.34 -7.11
CA HIS A 193 1.52 -19.00 -7.44
C HIS A 193 2.76 -18.11 -7.43
N THR A 194 2.63 -16.77 -7.35
CA THR A 194 3.78 -15.86 -7.27
C THR A 194 4.46 -15.93 -5.90
N SER A 195 5.79 -16.06 -5.89
CA SER A 195 6.57 -16.07 -4.65
C SER A 195 6.82 -14.68 -4.09
N TRP A 196 7.22 -13.74 -4.95
CA TRP A 196 7.50 -12.35 -4.61
C TRP A 196 7.08 -11.42 -5.74
N VAL A 197 6.83 -10.15 -5.40
CA VAL A 197 6.29 -9.15 -6.33
C VAL A 197 7.19 -7.91 -6.33
N PRO A 198 7.93 -7.63 -7.43
CA PRO A 198 8.76 -6.42 -7.50
C PRO A 198 7.87 -5.18 -7.47
N THR A 199 8.04 -4.37 -6.43
CA THR A 199 7.23 -3.18 -6.20
C THR A 199 8.12 -1.95 -6.05
N CYS A 200 7.81 -0.91 -6.83
CA CYS A 200 8.49 0.38 -6.78
C CYS A 200 7.56 1.44 -6.22
N PHE A 201 7.96 2.17 -5.18
CA PHE A 201 7.22 3.33 -4.67
C PHE A 201 8.00 4.60 -4.93
N GLY A 202 7.54 5.38 -5.90
CA GLY A 202 8.17 6.65 -6.22
C GLY A 202 9.16 6.55 -7.36
N CYS A 203 8.99 7.42 -8.35
CA CYS A 203 10.04 7.86 -9.25
C CYS A 203 10.06 9.38 -9.19
N HIS A 204 11.23 9.97 -9.03
CA HIS A 204 11.38 11.41 -9.13
C HIS A 204 11.95 11.75 -10.51
N LEU A 205 11.16 12.49 -11.30
CA LEU A 205 11.55 12.97 -12.61
C LEU A 205 11.99 14.43 -12.50
N GLN A 206 13.29 14.65 -12.64
CA GLN A 206 13.87 15.97 -12.52
C GLN A 206 14.32 16.46 -13.90
N MET A 207 13.65 17.50 -14.40
CA MET A 207 14.05 18.19 -15.62
C MET A 207 15.00 19.34 -15.30
N THR A 208 16.09 19.45 -16.05
CA THR A 208 17.05 20.55 -15.99
C THR A 208 17.23 21.18 -17.37
N ALA A 209 16.91 22.47 -17.47
CA ALA A 209 17.13 23.26 -18.68
C ALA A 209 18.62 23.52 -18.94
N ASN A 210 18.97 23.75 -20.21
CA ASN A 210 20.32 24.00 -20.72
C ASN A 210 21.35 22.88 -20.48
N ALA A 211 20.90 21.68 -20.16
CA ALA A 211 21.76 20.49 -20.11
C ALA A 211 21.79 19.82 -21.49
N ARG A 212 22.86 20.05 -22.26
CA ARG A 212 23.04 19.43 -23.58
C ARG A 212 23.38 17.94 -23.41
N ARG A 213 22.47 17.04 -23.80
CA ARG A 213 22.63 15.58 -23.70
C ARG A 213 22.14 14.89 -24.96
N ALA A 214 22.82 13.82 -25.38
CA ALA A 214 22.30 12.94 -26.42
C ALA A 214 21.01 12.27 -25.93
N MET A 215 20.01 12.14 -26.80
CA MET A 215 18.79 11.43 -26.44
C MET A 215 19.03 9.92 -26.44
N LEU A 216 18.46 9.22 -25.45
CA LEU A 216 18.70 7.79 -25.23
C LEU A 216 17.84 6.88 -26.15
N HIS A 217 16.82 7.42 -26.84
CA HIS A 217 15.87 6.66 -27.66
C HIS A 217 16.28 6.54 -29.15
N ASN A 218 17.57 6.47 -29.45
CA ASN A 218 18.12 6.21 -30.81
C ASN A 218 17.76 7.22 -31.91
N GLU A 219 17.25 8.41 -31.56
CA GLU A 219 16.91 9.45 -32.55
C GLU A 219 18.14 10.22 -33.08
N GLY A 220 19.33 10.04 -32.48
CA GLY A 220 20.56 10.74 -32.87
C GLY A 220 20.58 12.24 -32.59
N LEU A 221 19.50 12.77 -32.00
CA LEU A 221 19.38 14.19 -31.67
C LEU A 221 19.91 14.49 -30.26
N VAL A 222 20.08 15.78 -30.01
CA VAL A 222 20.54 16.31 -28.73
C VAL A 222 19.41 17.11 -28.11
N THR A 223 19.08 16.83 -26.85
CA THR A 223 18.17 17.66 -26.07
C THR A 223 18.96 18.72 -25.29
N ARG A 224 18.32 19.87 -25.07
CA ARG A 224 18.78 20.90 -24.10
C ARG A 224 18.02 20.84 -22.78
N ASN A 225 17.01 19.99 -22.70
CA ASN A 225 16.16 19.76 -21.54
C ASN A 225 16.35 18.32 -21.12
N TYR A 226 17.24 18.10 -20.16
CA TYR A 226 17.56 16.76 -19.69
C TYR A 226 16.62 16.38 -18.55
N THR A 227 15.96 15.23 -18.66
CA THR A 227 15.15 14.67 -17.57
C THR A 227 15.82 13.41 -17.06
N SER A 228 16.22 13.40 -15.78
CA SER A 228 16.69 12.19 -15.11
C SER A 228 15.51 11.37 -14.58
N TYR A 229 15.71 10.05 -14.51
CA TYR A 229 14.73 9.10 -13.98
C TYR A 229 15.31 8.45 -12.72
N ASN A 230 14.86 8.86 -11.54
CA ASN A 230 15.43 8.43 -10.26
C ASN A 230 14.44 7.56 -9.50
N PHE A 231 14.75 6.27 -9.34
CA PHE A 231 13.94 5.35 -8.55
C PHE A 231 14.09 5.66 -7.06
N GLN A 232 12.98 5.79 -6.34
CA GLN A 232 13.00 6.23 -4.95
C GLN A 232 13.00 5.04 -3.98
N VAL A 233 12.07 4.09 -4.10
CA VAL A 233 11.98 2.92 -3.19
C VAL A 233 11.67 1.67 -4.00
N LEU A 234 12.43 0.60 -3.79
CA LEU A 234 12.24 -0.72 -4.42
C LEU A 234 12.15 -1.80 -3.34
N ARG A 235 11.15 -2.67 -3.43
CA ARG A 235 10.80 -3.67 -2.40
C ARG A 235 10.22 -4.93 -3.02
N ASP A 236 10.41 -6.06 -2.33
CA ASP A 236 9.90 -7.39 -2.69
C ASP A 236 9.11 -8.08 -1.55
N ASP A 237 9.05 -7.46 -0.37
CA ASP A 237 8.34 -7.88 0.84
C ASP A 237 6.85 -7.48 0.84
N ILE A 238 6.27 -7.27 -0.33
CA ILE A 238 4.95 -6.65 -0.49
C ILE A 238 4.10 -7.50 -1.41
N TYR A 239 2.84 -7.62 -1.04
CA TYR A 239 1.86 -8.33 -1.83
C TYR A 239 0.55 -7.56 -1.79
N MET A 240 0.02 -7.24 -2.97
CA MET A 240 -1.20 -6.47 -3.17
C MET A 240 -2.05 -7.14 -4.23
N LEU A 241 -3.36 -7.03 -4.11
CA LEU A 241 -4.32 -7.57 -5.07
C LEU A 241 -5.18 -6.47 -5.67
N GLY A 242 -5.53 -6.62 -6.94
CA GLY A 242 -6.50 -5.78 -7.61
C GLY A 242 -7.28 -6.57 -8.66
N VAL A 243 -8.30 -5.93 -9.21
CA VAL A 243 -9.08 -6.44 -10.34
C VAL A 243 -8.38 -5.98 -11.61
N ASP A 244 -8.05 -6.94 -12.48
CA ASP A 244 -7.38 -6.66 -13.75
C ASP A 244 -8.37 -6.11 -14.80
N GLY A 245 -7.83 -5.61 -15.92
CA GLY A 245 -8.62 -4.95 -16.96
C GLY A 245 -9.62 -5.87 -17.65
N THR A 246 -10.55 -5.25 -18.37
CA THR A 246 -11.66 -5.90 -19.09
C THR A 246 -11.17 -7.00 -20.03
N VAL A 247 -9.99 -6.83 -20.63
CA VAL A 247 -9.40 -7.81 -21.55
C VAL A 247 -9.12 -9.17 -20.90
N THR A 248 -8.95 -9.20 -19.59
CA THR A 248 -8.68 -10.42 -18.81
C THR A 248 -9.91 -10.98 -18.11
N GLY A 249 -11.09 -10.38 -18.34
CA GLY A 249 -12.35 -10.76 -17.70
C GLY A 249 -12.53 -10.25 -16.27
N HIS A 250 -11.84 -9.17 -15.87
CA HIS A 250 -11.88 -8.64 -14.51
C HIS A 250 -11.48 -9.66 -13.44
N ARG A 251 -10.43 -10.45 -13.72
CA ARG A 251 -9.88 -11.42 -12.76
C ARG A 251 -9.05 -10.71 -11.70
N VAL A 252 -9.09 -11.20 -10.47
CA VAL A 252 -8.18 -10.78 -9.40
C VAL A 252 -6.76 -11.21 -9.76
N ALA A 253 -5.81 -10.28 -9.67
CA ALA A 253 -4.40 -10.46 -9.99
C ALA A 253 -3.50 -9.70 -9.00
N PRO A 254 -2.21 -10.08 -8.87
CA PRO A 254 -1.22 -9.27 -8.17
C PRO A 254 -1.17 -7.86 -8.74
N ALA A 255 -1.16 -6.88 -7.84
CA ALA A 255 -1.03 -5.47 -8.14
C ALA A 255 0.29 -4.92 -7.62
N ARG A 256 0.76 -3.85 -8.23
CA ARG A 256 1.92 -3.07 -7.77
C ARG A 256 1.70 -1.60 -8.07
N SER A 257 2.47 -0.74 -7.41
CA SER A 257 2.66 0.63 -7.90
C SER A 257 3.34 0.59 -9.29
N SER A 258 2.76 1.33 -10.23
CA SER A 258 3.06 1.30 -11.67
C SER A 258 3.63 2.63 -12.18
N CYS A 259 4.44 3.28 -11.35
CA CYS A 259 5.02 4.64 -11.48
C CYS A 259 4.29 5.65 -10.59
N ALA A 260 4.77 5.77 -9.36
CA ALA A 260 4.37 6.81 -8.42
C ALA A 260 5.21 8.08 -8.68
N ILE A 261 4.76 8.95 -9.59
CA ILE A 261 5.64 10.00 -10.12
C ILE A 261 5.55 11.28 -9.29
N LEU A 262 6.72 11.78 -8.89
CA LEU A 262 6.94 13.15 -8.45
C LEU A 262 7.77 13.87 -9.51
N VAL A 263 7.46 15.14 -9.78
CA VAL A 263 8.12 15.91 -10.83
C VAL A 263 8.79 17.16 -10.28
N SER A 264 9.97 17.47 -10.82
CA SER A 264 10.69 18.71 -10.58
C SER A 264 11.13 19.32 -11.91
N SER A 265 11.15 20.64 -11.99
CA SER A 265 11.61 21.35 -13.17
C SER A 265 12.44 22.57 -12.81
N GLN A 266 13.67 22.59 -13.32
CA GLN A 266 14.59 23.70 -13.19
C GLN A 266 14.74 24.42 -14.53
N ASN A 267 14.47 25.74 -14.52
CA ASN A 267 14.54 26.56 -15.72
C ASN A 267 15.98 27.01 -16.05
N ALA A 268 16.15 27.75 -17.15
CA ALA A 268 17.45 28.22 -17.64
C ALA A 268 18.22 29.12 -16.67
N ASN A 269 17.51 29.80 -15.76
CA ASN A 269 18.08 30.64 -14.72
C ASN A 269 18.52 29.84 -13.48
N ARG A 270 18.35 28.50 -13.49
CA ARG A 270 18.53 27.63 -12.32
C ARG A 270 17.54 27.94 -11.20
N GLU A 271 16.32 28.32 -11.56
CA GLU A 271 15.19 28.44 -10.63
C GLU A 271 14.37 27.16 -10.70
N TRP A 272 13.99 26.63 -9.54
CA TRP A 272 13.04 25.54 -9.44
C TRP A 272 11.63 26.10 -9.56
N LEU A 273 10.97 25.80 -10.67
CA LEU A 273 9.58 26.21 -10.90
C LEU A 273 8.63 25.42 -9.99
N TYR A 274 8.94 24.14 -9.80
CA TYR A 274 8.31 23.24 -8.84
C TYR A 274 9.32 22.14 -8.50
N TYR A 275 9.22 21.60 -7.29
CA TYR A 275 10.11 20.58 -6.77
C TYR A 275 9.32 19.49 -6.04
N THR A 276 9.53 18.23 -6.43
CA THR A 276 8.87 17.02 -5.90
C THR A 276 7.33 17.07 -5.94
N GLN A 277 6.77 17.68 -6.99
CA GLN A 277 5.35 17.92 -7.12
C GLN A 277 4.57 16.64 -7.48
N GLN A 278 3.42 16.44 -6.83
CA GLN A 278 2.51 15.34 -7.18
C GLN A 278 1.83 15.56 -8.53
N THR A 279 1.53 14.48 -9.23
CA THR A 279 0.73 14.51 -10.46
C THR A 279 -0.71 14.08 -10.20
N ILE A 280 -1.64 14.65 -10.95
CA ILE A 280 -3.08 14.36 -10.87
C ILE A 280 -3.58 14.06 -12.27
N SER A 281 -4.30 12.96 -12.44
CA SER A 281 -4.84 12.54 -13.73
C SER A 281 -5.97 13.46 -14.20
N ALA A 282 -6.28 13.43 -15.50
CA ALA A 282 -7.40 14.21 -16.05
C ALA A 282 -8.75 13.91 -15.35
N PRO A 283 -9.09 12.64 -15.03
CA PRO A 283 -10.28 12.31 -14.23
C PRO A 283 -10.19 12.63 -12.73
N GLY A 284 -9.06 13.14 -12.24
CA GLY A 284 -8.90 13.59 -10.86
C GLY A 284 -8.27 12.59 -9.88
N PHE A 285 -7.88 11.38 -10.31
CA PHE A 285 -7.15 10.45 -9.43
C PHE A 285 -5.70 10.86 -9.24
N SER A 286 -5.11 10.41 -8.14
CA SER A 286 -3.69 10.55 -7.87
C SER A 286 -2.83 9.87 -8.92
N GLY A 287 -1.71 10.53 -9.27
CA GLY A 287 -0.62 9.97 -10.07
C GLY A 287 0.32 9.02 -9.32
N GLN A 288 0.05 8.72 -8.04
CA GLN A 288 0.62 7.55 -7.36
C GLN A 288 -0.02 6.27 -7.93
N ALA A 289 0.24 5.95 -9.19
CA ALA A 289 -0.53 4.99 -9.97
C ALA A 289 -0.20 3.52 -9.61
N PHE A 290 -1.17 2.64 -9.86
CA PHE A 290 -1.07 1.19 -9.65
C PHE A 290 -1.46 0.43 -10.93
N SER A 291 -1.02 -0.82 -11.03
CA SER A 291 -1.44 -1.73 -12.10
C SER A 291 -1.33 -3.18 -11.64
N THR A 292 -2.30 -3.98 -12.08
CA THR A 292 -2.23 -5.44 -12.11
C THR A 292 -1.18 -5.92 -13.11
N PHE A 293 -0.49 -7.01 -12.79
CA PHE A 293 0.53 -7.56 -13.69
C PHE A 293 0.85 -9.03 -13.37
N VAL A 294 1.62 -9.65 -14.26
CA VAL A 294 2.23 -10.98 -14.05
C VAL A 294 3.67 -10.78 -13.55
N PRO A 295 4.00 -11.15 -12.30
CA PRO A 295 5.34 -10.92 -11.76
C PRO A 295 6.46 -11.74 -12.41
N HIS A 296 6.13 -12.84 -13.10
CA HIS A 296 7.10 -13.84 -13.60
C HIS A 296 7.99 -14.40 -12.48
N THR A 297 7.36 -14.74 -11.36
CA THR A 297 7.98 -15.34 -10.17
C THR A 297 7.15 -16.53 -9.68
N VAL A 298 6.46 -17.22 -10.60
CA VAL A 298 5.56 -18.32 -10.21
C VAL A 298 6.36 -19.52 -9.71
N ARG A 299 5.86 -20.16 -8.66
CA ARG A 299 6.51 -21.28 -7.97
C ARG A 299 5.52 -22.43 -7.77
N ALA A 300 6.09 -23.61 -7.53
CA ALA A 300 5.35 -24.80 -7.12
C ALA A 300 5.32 -25.00 -5.59
N ARG A 301 6.25 -24.38 -4.85
CA ARG A 301 6.39 -24.55 -3.39
C ARG A 301 6.25 -23.23 -2.64
N GLU A 302 7.01 -22.20 -3.04
CA GLU A 302 7.02 -20.89 -2.40
C GLU A 302 5.86 -20.02 -2.90
N THR A 303 4.63 -20.54 -2.82
CA THR A 303 3.41 -19.85 -3.23
C THR A 303 2.81 -19.06 -2.07
N LYS A 304 1.84 -18.19 -2.35
CA LYS A 304 1.04 -17.53 -1.32
C LYS A 304 0.21 -18.54 -0.53
N VAL A 305 0.12 -18.32 0.78
CA VAL A 305 -0.70 -19.13 1.70
C VAL A 305 -1.99 -18.41 2.08
N CYS A 306 -2.89 -19.07 2.80
CA CYS A 306 -4.21 -18.53 3.12
C CYS A 306 -4.10 -17.18 3.89
N SER A 307 -3.18 -17.10 4.85
CA SER A 307 -2.93 -15.92 5.70
C SER A 307 -2.18 -14.79 4.98
N ASP A 308 -1.73 -15.01 3.74
CA ASP A 308 -1.22 -13.93 2.90
C ASP A 308 -2.36 -13.14 2.23
N CYS A 309 -3.55 -13.74 2.14
CA CYS A 309 -4.73 -13.13 1.52
C CYS A 309 -5.85 -12.86 2.52
N HIS A 310 -6.05 -13.69 3.53
CA HIS A 310 -7.14 -13.60 4.49
C HIS A 310 -6.64 -13.27 5.90
N VAL A 311 -7.54 -12.82 6.78
CA VAL A 311 -7.18 -12.60 8.20
C VAL A 311 -6.73 -13.91 8.84
N SER A 312 -5.56 -13.88 9.48
CA SER A 312 -4.99 -15.01 10.20
C SER A 312 -5.81 -15.31 11.45
N SER A 313 -6.03 -16.58 11.75
CA SER A 313 -6.62 -17.03 13.02
C SER A 313 -5.78 -16.67 14.24
N GLN A 314 -4.49 -16.35 14.05
CA GLN A 314 -3.60 -15.83 15.09
C GLN A 314 -3.73 -14.30 15.27
N ASN A 315 -4.54 -13.63 14.43
CA ASN A 315 -4.78 -12.19 14.43
C ASN A 315 -3.49 -11.36 14.32
N ASP A 316 -2.49 -11.87 13.59
CA ASP A 316 -1.12 -11.35 13.49
C ASP A 316 -0.77 -10.75 12.12
N ASN A 317 -1.79 -10.48 11.28
CA ASN A 317 -1.58 -10.04 9.91
C ASN A 317 -2.42 -8.82 9.51
N ASN A 318 -2.87 -8.00 10.48
CA ASN A 318 -3.70 -6.82 10.20
C ASN A 318 -3.04 -5.85 9.19
N ALA A 319 -1.79 -5.48 9.43
CA ALA A 319 -1.02 -4.62 8.55
C ALA A 319 -0.76 -5.24 7.17
N TRP A 320 -0.59 -6.57 7.13
CA TRP A 320 -0.38 -7.30 5.88
C TRP A 320 -1.65 -7.26 5.01
N VAL A 321 -2.82 -7.50 5.60
CA VAL A 321 -4.10 -7.42 4.87
C VAL A 321 -4.42 -5.96 4.48
N ALA A 322 -4.04 -4.97 5.30
CA ALA A 322 -4.10 -3.56 4.92
C ALA A 322 -3.30 -3.27 3.63
N GLN A 323 -2.08 -3.81 3.55
CA GLN A 323 -1.23 -3.72 2.36
C GLN A 323 -1.85 -4.45 1.18
N LEU A 324 -2.32 -5.69 1.38
CA LEU A 324 -2.98 -6.52 0.38
C LEU A 324 -4.12 -5.78 -0.31
N LEU A 325 -4.95 -5.12 0.48
CA LEU A 325 -6.12 -4.37 0.03
C LEU A 325 -5.80 -2.96 -0.47
N LEU A 326 -4.52 -2.56 -0.57
CA LEU A 326 -4.09 -1.23 -1.03
C LEU A 326 -4.60 -0.06 -0.16
N GLN A 327 -4.89 -0.30 1.12
CA GLN A 327 -5.32 0.74 2.06
C GLN A 327 -4.16 1.60 2.59
N GLY A 328 -2.93 1.20 2.27
CA GLY A 328 -1.70 1.83 2.74
C GLY A 328 -1.31 1.42 4.16
N THR A 329 -0.01 1.45 4.45
CA THR A 329 0.56 1.05 5.75
C THR A 329 1.41 2.14 6.36
N ASN A 330 1.46 3.33 5.77
CA ASN A 330 2.24 4.52 6.19
C ASN A 330 3.77 4.35 6.22
N PHE A 331 4.28 3.14 6.00
CA PHE A 331 5.71 2.84 6.04
C PHE A 331 6.43 3.39 4.79
N MET A 332 5.73 3.37 3.65
CA MET A 332 6.25 3.84 2.36
C MET A 332 5.97 5.32 2.11
N ASN A 333 5.48 6.08 3.09
CA ASN A 333 5.12 7.48 2.87
C ASN A 333 6.33 8.29 2.39
N PHE A 334 6.07 9.27 1.51
CA PHE A 334 7.09 10.21 1.05
C PHE A 334 6.90 11.55 1.77
N MET A 335 7.85 11.88 2.64
CA MET A 335 7.81 13.13 3.40
C MET A 335 8.34 14.32 2.58
N GLY A 336 9.09 14.05 1.51
CA GLY A 336 9.78 15.06 0.73
C GLY A 336 10.98 15.64 1.44
N ARG A 337 11.59 16.63 0.79
CA ARG A 337 12.73 17.36 1.33
C ARG A 337 12.37 18.26 2.51
N TYR A 338 11.15 18.78 2.54
CA TYR A 338 10.71 19.75 3.56
C TYR A 338 9.73 19.14 4.53
N ILE A 339 10.07 19.21 5.82
CA ILE A 339 9.17 18.84 6.90
C ILE A 339 8.50 20.10 7.42
N TYR A 340 7.17 20.13 7.32
CA TYR A 340 6.35 21.23 7.81
C TYR A 340 5.97 20.98 9.27
N VAL A 341 6.39 21.90 10.14
CA VAL A 341 6.22 21.78 11.59
C VAL A 341 5.41 22.95 12.12
N ALA A 342 4.28 22.66 12.77
CA ALA A 342 3.49 23.65 13.50
C ALA A 342 4.24 24.10 14.77
N THR A 343 4.31 25.42 14.99
CA THR A 343 5.11 26.04 16.07
C THR A 343 4.28 26.88 17.04
N GLY A 344 2.96 26.67 17.08
CA GLY A 344 2.05 27.40 17.93
C GLY A 344 2.00 28.88 17.55
N ASN A 345 2.16 29.78 18.53
CA ASN A 345 2.10 31.23 18.35
C ASN A 345 3.27 31.84 17.54
N LYS A 346 4.16 31.00 16.98
CA LYS A 346 5.21 31.39 16.04
C LYS A 346 4.89 31.02 14.60
N GLY A 347 3.76 30.34 14.35
CA GLY A 347 3.27 29.96 13.04
C GLY A 347 3.77 28.57 12.66
N PHE A 348 4.40 28.41 11.51
CA PHE A 348 5.01 27.13 11.12
C PHE A 348 6.34 27.32 10.38
N GLU A 349 7.16 26.28 10.39
CA GLU A 349 8.47 26.26 9.73
C GLU A 349 8.58 25.07 8.76
N ALA A 350 9.24 25.29 7.63
CA ALA A 350 9.58 24.25 6.66
C ALA A 350 11.07 23.93 6.76
N ILE A 351 11.40 22.76 7.29
CA ILE A 351 12.78 22.36 7.58
C ILE A 351 13.30 21.48 6.44
N ALA A 352 14.41 21.88 5.81
CA ALA A 352 15.08 21.05 4.83
C ALA A 352 15.78 19.87 5.53
N VAL A 353 15.33 18.64 5.26
CA VAL A 353 15.86 17.42 5.88
C VAL A 353 16.67 16.53 4.93
N ALA A 354 16.65 16.83 3.63
CA ALA A 354 17.33 16.04 2.61
C ALA A 354 18.28 16.89 1.74
N GLU A 355 19.23 16.21 1.11
CA GLU A 355 20.04 16.74 0.02
C GLU A 355 19.16 17.23 -1.15
N HIS A 356 19.68 18.19 -1.92
CA HIS A 356 18.97 18.72 -3.09
C HIS A 356 19.10 17.84 -4.32
N ASP A 357 20.31 17.36 -4.54
CA ASP A 357 20.63 16.54 -5.69
C ASP A 357 20.21 15.10 -5.43
N GLU A 358 20.07 14.34 -6.50
CA GLU A 358 19.70 12.93 -6.42
C GLU A 358 20.94 12.05 -6.15
N PRO A 359 20.84 11.04 -5.25
CA PRO A 359 19.67 10.68 -4.46
C PRO A 359 19.36 11.68 -3.32
N GLU A 360 18.08 12.00 -3.07
CA GLU A 360 17.61 12.87 -1.97
C GLU A 360 17.90 12.29 -0.55
N ALA A 361 19.16 12.14 -0.19
CA ALA A 361 19.59 11.51 1.05
C ALA A 361 19.28 12.41 2.26
N ILE A 362 18.68 11.82 3.31
CA ILE A 362 18.39 12.55 4.55
C ILE A 362 19.70 12.93 5.25
N TYR A 363 19.82 14.18 5.70
CA TYR A 363 21.01 14.66 6.40
C TYR A 363 21.31 13.82 7.65
N GLY A 364 22.59 13.43 7.80
CA GLY A 364 23.08 12.64 8.91
C GLY A 364 22.81 11.13 8.81
N SER A 365 22.11 10.68 7.76
CA SER A 365 21.81 9.27 7.50
C SER A 365 23.02 8.50 6.95
N ASP A 366 22.92 7.18 6.99
CA ASP A 366 23.90 6.32 6.34
C ASP A 366 23.93 6.48 4.80
N LEU A 367 22.79 6.74 4.17
CA LEU A 367 22.74 6.99 2.72
C LEU A 367 23.53 8.25 2.37
N GLN A 368 23.38 9.33 3.14
CA GLN A 368 24.14 10.56 2.91
C GLN A 368 25.64 10.32 3.11
N ARG A 369 26.02 9.55 4.13
CA ARG A 369 27.43 9.18 4.37
C ARG A 369 28.08 8.49 3.16
N ILE A 370 27.32 7.71 2.41
CA ILE A 370 27.80 6.95 1.25
C ILE A 370 27.73 7.78 -0.03
N ALA A 371 26.60 8.43 -0.30
CA ALA A 371 26.38 9.18 -1.53
C ALA A 371 27.07 10.56 -1.53
N TYR A 372 27.17 11.20 -0.36
CA TYR A 372 27.71 12.56 -0.17
C TYR A 372 28.71 12.61 1.00
N PRO A 373 29.82 11.87 0.96
CA PRO A 373 30.73 11.70 2.11
C PRO A 373 31.34 13.01 2.61
N ASN A 374 31.56 13.99 1.73
CA ASN A 374 32.08 15.30 2.11
C ASN A 374 31.03 16.15 2.85
N ASP A 375 29.80 16.15 2.37
CA ASP A 375 28.73 16.96 2.96
C ASP A 375 28.20 16.34 4.25
N PHE A 376 28.18 15.00 4.33
CA PHE A 376 27.98 14.28 5.58
C PHE A 376 29.01 14.69 6.64
N ARG A 377 30.32 14.70 6.32
CA ARG A 377 31.37 15.11 7.28
C ARG A 377 31.16 16.54 7.76
N LYS A 378 30.92 17.48 6.85
CA LYS A 378 30.63 18.89 7.21
C LYS A 378 29.39 19.01 8.10
N PHE A 379 28.34 18.23 7.81
CA PHE A 379 27.10 18.24 8.59
C PHE A 379 27.34 17.73 10.02
N VAL A 380 28.10 16.64 10.17
CA VAL A 380 28.48 16.09 11.48
C VAL A 380 29.38 17.06 12.25
N GLU A 381 30.39 17.65 11.60
CA GLU A 381 31.28 18.66 12.21
C GLU A 381 30.52 19.92 12.69
N ARG A 382 29.38 20.23 12.07
CA ARG A 382 28.46 21.31 12.47
C ARG A 382 27.44 20.87 13.54
N GLY A 383 27.66 19.74 14.19
CA GLY A 383 26.80 19.27 15.28
C GLY A 383 25.45 18.71 14.83
N ARG A 384 25.31 18.30 13.55
CA ARG A 384 24.08 17.69 13.00
C ARG A 384 22.84 18.60 13.09
N GLU A 385 23.06 19.92 13.01
CA GLU A 385 22.01 20.92 13.09
C GLU A 385 21.44 21.26 11.70
N LEU A 386 20.14 21.04 11.54
CA LEU A 386 19.34 21.44 10.39
C LEU A 386 18.90 22.89 10.54
N ARG A 387 18.66 23.55 9.40
CA ARG A 387 18.17 24.93 9.37
C ARG A 387 16.81 24.99 8.70
N ALA A 388 15.94 25.86 9.20
CA ALA A 388 14.70 26.20 8.52
C ALA A 388 15.01 26.82 7.16
N ALA A 389 14.35 26.33 6.12
CA ALA A 389 14.49 26.88 4.77
C ALA A 389 13.54 28.05 4.51
N SER A 390 12.38 27.99 5.18
CA SER A 390 11.31 28.99 5.14
C SER A 390 10.46 28.88 6.41
N GLU A 391 9.71 29.94 6.68
CA GLU A 391 8.83 30.05 7.84
C GLU A 391 7.66 30.99 7.51
N HIS A 392 6.56 30.86 8.24
CA HIS A 392 5.48 31.83 8.18
C HIS A 392 4.96 32.10 9.59
N SER A 393 4.89 33.38 9.97
CA SER A 393 4.41 33.79 11.29
C SER A 393 2.90 33.62 11.46
N GLY A 394 2.44 33.47 12.70
CA GLY A 394 1.02 33.34 13.02
C GLY A 394 0.78 32.41 14.20
N ASN A 395 -0.43 31.87 14.30
CA ASN A 395 -0.75 30.79 15.23
C ASN A 395 -1.06 29.54 14.41
N VAL A 396 -0.29 28.46 14.54
CA VAL A 396 -0.57 27.17 13.88
C VAL A 396 -0.42 26.05 14.89
N LEU A 397 -1.52 25.34 15.15
CA LEU A 397 -1.61 24.25 16.12
C LEU A 397 -1.47 22.88 15.46
N ASP A 398 -1.96 22.77 14.22
CA ASP A 398 -1.91 21.55 13.40
C ASP A 398 -1.73 21.93 11.93
N ILE A 399 -1.09 21.05 11.16
CA ILE A 399 -0.72 21.31 9.76
C ILE A 399 -0.75 20.05 8.92
N GLN A 400 -1.29 20.14 7.70
CA GLN A 400 -1.27 19.08 6.70
C GLN A 400 -0.97 19.66 5.32
N ALA A 401 0.13 19.24 4.71
CA ALA A 401 0.49 19.56 3.34
C ALA A 401 -0.17 18.56 2.36
N ARG A 402 -0.59 19.06 1.19
CA ARG A 402 -1.07 18.26 0.06
C ARG A 402 -0.82 19.02 -1.23
N GLY A 403 0.04 18.49 -2.09
CA GLY A 403 0.49 19.19 -3.29
C GLY A 403 1.18 20.50 -2.92
N GLU A 404 0.76 21.61 -3.54
CA GLU A 404 1.36 22.94 -3.39
C GLU A 404 0.87 23.72 -2.17
N TYR A 405 0.01 23.13 -1.35
CA TYR A 405 -0.66 23.83 -0.26
C TYR A 405 -0.46 23.16 1.10
N ALA A 406 -0.27 24.00 2.12
CA ALA A 406 -0.33 23.61 3.53
C ALA A 406 -1.63 24.11 4.16
N TYR A 407 -2.43 23.19 4.69
CA TYR A 407 -3.64 23.47 5.44
C TYR A 407 -3.31 23.54 6.92
N ALA A 408 -3.75 24.59 7.61
CA ALA A 408 -3.38 24.86 8.98
C ALA A 408 -4.58 25.18 9.87
N ALA A 409 -4.68 24.52 11.02
CA ALA A 409 -5.58 24.89 12.08
C ALA A 409 -4.91 25.98 12.95
N THR A 410 -5.54 27.14 13.06
CA THR A 410 -4.92 28.35 13.63
C THR A 410 -5.54 28.81 14.95
N GLY A 411 -6.27 27.93 15.64
CA GLY A 411 -7.02 28.28 16.85
C GLY A 411 -8.12 29.30 16.53
N PRO A 412 -8.19 30.45 17.22
CA PRO A 412 -9.19 31.49 16.95
C PRO A 412 -9.16 32.10 15.54
N GLY A 413 -8.08 31.89 14.78
CA GLY A 413 -8.01 32.30 13.37
C GLY A 413 -8.76 31.37 12.41
N GLY A 414 -9.23 30.21 12.88
CA GLY A 414 -9.90 29.19 12.08
C GLY A 414 -8.95 28.38 11.19
N LEU A 415 -9.44 27.97 10.03
CA LEU A 415 -8.62 27.31 9.00
C LEU A 415 -7.92 28.35 8.14
N ARG A 416 -6.64 28.14 7.86
CA ARG A 416 -5.87 28.90 6.87
C ARG A 416 -5.13 27.97 5.92
N VAL A 417 -4.99 28.40 4.67
CA VAL A 417 -4.24 27.70 3.62
C VAL A 417 -3.07 28.56 3.17
N TYR A 418 -1.91 27.94 3.02
CA TYR A 418 -0.67 28.59 2.59
C TYR A 418 -0.18 27.93 1.31
N ASP A 419 0.20 28.75 0.33
CA ASP A 419 0.95 28.30 -0.84
C ASP A 419 2.41 28.06 -0.44
N ILE A 420 2.87 26.83 -0.64
CA ILE A 420 4.22 26.35 -0.29
C ILE A 420 5.03 25.95 -1.53
N ALA A 421 4.56 26.24 -2.74
CA ALA A 421 5.20 25.84 -3.99
C ALA A 421 6.57 26.52 -4.22
N ASN A 422 6.77 27.69 -3.62
CA ASN A 422 7.90 28.57 -3.93
C ASN A 422 9.12 28.41 -3.00
N ILE A 423 9.14 27.40 -2.13
CA ILE A 423 10.23 27.22 -1.15
C ILE A 423 11.61 27.05 -1.80
N ASP A 424 11.68 26.29 -2.90
CA ASP A 424 12.90 26.11 -3.72
C ASP A 424 13.05 27.15 -4.83
N ASN A 425 12.05 27.99 -5.05
CA ASN A 425 12.08 28.97 -6.11
C ASN A 425 12.85 30.22 -5.68
N LYS A 426 14.13 30.29 -6.06
CA LYS A 426 14.98 31.45 -5.75
C LYS A 426 14.52 32.76 -6.39
N GLY A 427 13.60 32.72 -7.36
CA GLY A 427 12.99 33.90 -7.97
C GLY A 427 11.94 34.58 -7.08
N PHE A 428 11.55 33.95 -5.97
CA PHE A 428 10.54 34.45 -5.04
C PHE A 428 11.19 34.80 -3.69
N SER A 429 10.96 36.04 -3.26
CA SER A 429 11.47 36.53 -1.96
C SER A 429 10.61 36.03 -0.79
N GLU A 430 9.29 36.08 -0.95
CA GLU A 430 8.35 35.47 0.00
C GLU A 430 8.05 34.05 -0.47
N LYS A 431 8.55 33.07 0.29
CA LYS A 431 8.54 31.66 -0.13
C LYS A 431 7.27 30.92 0.25
N ILE A 432 6.57 31.42 1.26
CA ILE A 432 5.30 30.86 1.75
C ILE A 432 4.27 31.99 1.72
N VAL A 433 3.24 31.85 0.90
CA VAL A 433 2.33 32.96 0.61
C VAL A 433 0.92 32.65 1.07
N THR A 434 0.27 33.61 1.74
CA THR A 434 -1.15 33.51 2.14
C THR A 434 -2.11 33.84 1.01
N ALA A 435 -1.61 34.57 0.01
CA ALA A 435 -2.34 34.95 -1.17
C ALA A 435 -1.38 35.12 -2.39
N PRO A 436 -1.18 34.09 -3.24
CA PRO A 436 -0.33 34.21 -4.44
C PRO A 436 -0.82 35.23 -5.49
N VAL A 437 -2.13 35.51 -5.54
CA VAL A 437 -2.76 36.63 -6.25
C VAL A 437 -3.39 37.62 -5.26
N SER A 438 -3.98 38.71 -5.76
CA SER A 438 -4.67 39.71 -4.92
C SER A 438 -5.65 39.06 -3.93
N SER A 439 -5.73 39.59 -2.71
CA SER A 439 -6.69 39.16 -1.69
C SER A 439 -8.16 39.40 -2.07
N LEU A 440 -8.42 40.22 -3.11
CA LEU A 440 -9.75 40.36 -3.71
C LEU A 440 -10.08 39.21 -4.68
N GLY A 441 -9.07 38.49 -5.17
CA GLY A 441 -9.19 37.42 -6.15
C GLY A 441 -9.17 35.99 -5.57
N GLN A 442 -8.99 35.83 -4.25
CA GLN A 442 -8.98 34.54 -3.59
C GLN A 442 -9.25 34.65 -2.08
N HIS A 443 -9.66 33.54 -1.47
CA HIS A 443 -10.02 33.40 -0.07
C HIS A 443 -9.50 32.07 0.49
N PHE A 444 -8.24 32.09 0.98
CA PHE A 444 -7.52 30.95 1.56
C PHE A 444 -7.71 30.80 3.07
N PHE A 445 -8.91 31.12 3.56
CA PHE A 445 -9.23 30.92 4.97
C PHE A 445 -10.72 30.67 5.16
N VAL A 446 -11.04 29.98 6.25
CA VAL A 446 -12.40 29.84 6.76
C VAL A 446 -12.36 30.14 8.24
N GLY A 447 -12.98 31.25 8.64
CA GLY A 447 -13.07 31.62 10.05
C GLY A 447 -13.85 30.57 10.84
N THR A 448 -13.32 30.18 11.99
CA THR A 448 -13.97 29.33 13.00
C THR A 448 -13.64 29.86 14.40
N LYS A 449 -14.36 29.40 15.42
CA LYS A 449 -14.17 29.92 16.78
C LYS A 449 -12.84 29.52 17.39
N ASN A 450 -12.44 28.26 17.25
CA ASN A 450 -11.17 27.75 17.78
C ASN A 450 -10.75 26.41 17.13
N ALA A 451 -10.21 26.47 15.91
CA ALA A 451 -9.74 25.32 15.14
C ALA A 451 -8.49 24.67 15.77
N ALA A 452 -8.61 23.42 16.20
CA ALA A 452 -7.52 22.66 16.84
C ALA A 452 -6.79 21.70 15.89
N ALA A 453 -7.51 21.09 14.94
CA ALA A 453 -6.92 20.15 13.98
C ALA A 453 -7.56 20.24 12.61
N VAL A 454 -6.81 19.89 11.56
CA VAL A 454 -7.29 19.83 10.18
C VAL A 454 -7.00 18.46 9.58
N ALA A 455 -7.98 17.88 8.89
CA ALA A 455 -7.86 16.64 8.15
C ALA A 455 -8.22 16.86 6.68
N SER A 456 -7.29 16.44 5.82
CA SER A 456 -7.61 16.01 4.47
C SER A 456 -7.87 14.49 4.51
N PRO A 457 -8.92 13.96 3.86
CA PRO A 457 -9.19 12.52 3.81
C PRO A 457 -8.04 11.68 3.26
N THR A 458 -7.15 12.29 2.47
CA THR A 458 -5.90 11.69 2.02
C THR A 458 -4.85 12.76 1.77
N THR A 459 -3.58 12.37 1.82
CA THR A 459 -2.43 13.19 1.41
C THR A 459 -2.18 13.17 -0.11
N LEU A 460 -2.89 12.29 -0.82
CA LEU A 460 -2.85 12.21 -2.27
C LEU A 460 -3.63 13.35 -2.91
N GLY A 461 -3.10 13.91 -4.01
CA GLY A 461 -3.86 14.81 -4.87
C GLY A 461 -5.00 14.05 -5.56
N VAL A 462 -6.22 14.24 -5.06
CA VAL A 462 -7.45 13.66 -5.63
C VAL A 462 -8.52 14.73 -5.79
N ASP A 463 -9.27 14.66 -6.88
CA ASP A 463 -10.31 15.63 -7.22
C ASP A 463 -11.55 14.92 -7.76
N PRO A 464 -12.57 14.67 -6.93
CA PRO A 464 -13.80 14.00 -7.36
C PRO A 464 -14.70 14.83 -8.29
N LEU A 465 -14.33 16.09 -8.56
CA LEU A 465 -15.16 17.03 -9.33
C LEU A 465 -14.74 17.11 -10.79
N ARG A 466 -13.61 16.48 -11.17
CA ARG A 466 -13.19 16.39 -12.57
C ARG A 466 -14.07 15.43 -13.35
N ARG A 467 -14.22 15.70 -14.65
CA ARG A 467 -15.05 14.87 -15.53
C ARG A 467 -14.37 13.52 -15.80
N PRO A 468 -14.99 12.38 -15.44
CA PRO A 468 -14.45 11.08 -15.79
C PRO A 468 -14.59 10.81 -17.30
N LEU A 469 -13.71 9.96 -17.82
CA LEU A 469 -13.79 9.41 -19.17
C LEU A 469 -14.40 8.00 -19.08
N PRO A 470 -15.63 7.77 -19.59
CA PRO A 470 -16.30 6.48 -19.49
C PRO A 470 -15.48 5.30 -20.04
N GLU A 471 -14.65 5.57 -21.05
CA GLU A 471 -13.79 4.59 -21.73
C GLU A 471 -12.69 4.04 -20.82
N ASN A 472 -12.38 4.70 -19.69
CA ASN A 472 -11.42 4.18 -18.73
C ASN A 472 -12.03 3.12 -17.81
N GLU A 473 -13.37 3.10 -17.65
CA GLU A 473 -14.09 2.21 -16.73
C GLU A 473 -13.59 2.30 -15.27
N GLU A 474 -13.17 3.50 -14.85
CA GLU A 474 -12.69 3.79 -13.49
C GLU A 474 -13.88 3.90 -12.50
N GLN A 475 -13.66 3.48 -11.24
CA GLN A 475 -14.64 3.72 -10.16
C GLN A 475 -14.63 5.21 -9.79
N PRO A 476 -15.78 5.83 -9.46
CA PRO A 476 -15.79 7.25 -9.08
C PRO A 476 -14.98 7.51 -7.82
N ILE A 477 -14.29 8.66 -7.77
CA ILE A 477 -13.72 9.19 -6.53
C ILE A 477 -14.87 9.66 -5.65
N HIS A 478 -14.87 9.25 -4.40
CA HIS A 478 -15.94 9.61 -3.48
C HIS A 478 -15.93 11.12 -3.17
N LEU A 479 -17.12 11.73 -3.09
CA LEU A 479 -17.26 13.16 -2.93
C LEU A 479 -16.61 13.71 -1.65
N ALA A 480 -16.58 12.91 -0.58
CA ALA A 480 -15.94 13.27 0.69
C ALA A 480 -14.48 13.76 0.53
N TYR A 481 -13.77 13.32 -0.51
CA TYR A 481 -12.39 13.71 -0.82
C TYR A 481 -12.25 15.12 -1.43
N GLY A 482 -13.35 15.71 -1.90
CA GLY A 482 -13.41 17.08 -2.39
C GLY A 482 -13.51 18.13 -1.28
N PHE A 483 -13.56 17.72 0.00
CA PHE A 483 -13.71 18.59 1.17
C PHE A 483 -12.51 18.48 2.11
N LEU A 484 -12.33 19.50 2.95
CA LEU A 484 -11.48 19.43 4.16
C LEU A 484 -12.36 19.42 5.40
N TYR A 485 -11.81 18.87 6.48
CA TYR A 485 -12.51 18.73 7.75
C TYR A 485 -11.69 19.36 8.86
N VAL A 486 -12.32 20.15 9.70
CA VAL A 486 -11.66 20.84 10.81
C VAL A 486 -12.34 20.44 12.11
N ALA A 487 -11.53 20.01 13.08
CA ALA A 487 -11.96 19.84 14.45
C ALA A 487 -11.83 21.19 15.18
N ASP A 488 -12.96 21.78 15.53
CA ASP A 488 -13.06 23.02 16.28
C ASP A 488 -13.51 22.72 17.72
N THR A 489 -12.76 23.22 18.69
CA THR A 489 -13.00 22.88 20.11
C THR A 489 -14.32 23.44 20.65
N GLU A 490 -14.92 24.44 20.00
CA GLU A 490 -16.21 25.01 20.40
C GLU A 490 -17.33 24.60 19.44
N GLU A 491 -17.08 24.68 18.14
CA GLU A 491 -18.07 24.47 17.08
C GLU A 491 -18.19 23.01 16.62
N GLY A 492 -17.32 22.11 17.08
CA GLY A 492 -17.31 20.69 16.69
C GLY A 492 -16.69 20.46 15.31
N LEU A 493 -17.39 19.72 14.44
CA LEU A 493 -16.90 19.41 13.09
C LEU A 493 -17.27 20.52 12.11
N ILE A 494 -16.28 21.11 11.45
CA ILE A 494 -16.48 22.04 10.32
C ILE A 494 -16.09 21.34 9.02
N VAL A 495 -17.00 21.36 8.05
CA VAL A 495 -16.76 20.89 6.68
C VAL A 495 -16.48 22.10 5.80
N VAL A 496 -15.31 22.09 5.15
CA VAL A 496 -14.81 23.17 4.30
C VAL A 496 -14.88 22.76 2.84
N GLY A 497 -15.54 23.59 2.04
CA GLY A 497 -15.88 23.35 0.63
C GLY A 497 -17.11 24.18 0.24
N ASP A 498 -17.64 24.01 -0.97
CA ASP A 498 -18.89 24.64 -1.38
C ASP A 498 -20.08 23.72 -1.06
N PRO A 499 -21.15 24.21 -0.42
CA PRO A 499 -22.36 23.41 -0.27
C PRO A 499 -23.10 23.19 -1.61
N ASN A 500 -22.84 24.00 -2.64
CA ASN A 500 -23.42 23.81 -3.96
C ASN A 500 -22.49 23.01 -4.88
N LEU A 501 -22.75 21.71 -5.02
CA LEU A 501 -21.96 20.81 -5.88
C LEU A 501 -22.03 21.13 -7.38
N LYS A 502 -22.97 21.97 -7.81
CA LYS A 502 -23.08 22.48 -9.19
C LYS A 502 -22.34 23.80 -9.40
N SER A 503 -21.72 24.35 -8.35
CA SER A 503 -20.81 25.48 -8.44
C SER A 503 -19.66 25.14 -9.39
N ASN A 504 -19.05 26.15 -10.02
CA ASN A 504 -17.83 25.95 -10.80
C ASN A 504 -16.62 25.57 -9.93
N SER A 505 -16.76 25.69 -8.60
CA SER A 505 -15.72 25.41 -7.59
C SER A 505 -16.32 24.74 -6.34
N PRO A 506 -16.88 23.51 -6.43
CA PRO A 506 -17.75 22.99 -5.39
C PRO A 506 -17.06 22.44 -4.12
N GLY A 507 -15.74 22.44 -4.05
CA GLY A 507 -14.97 21.88 -2.94
C GLY A 507 -13.65 22.61 -2.73
N VAL A 508 -12.73 21.99 -2.00
CA VAL A 508 -11.34 22.46 -1.89
C VAL A 508 -10.48 22.08 -3.11
N SER A 509 -11.09 21.41 -4.09
CA SER A 509 -10.45 20.97 -5.33
C SER A 509 -9.92 22.10 -6.21
N THR A 510 -10.37 23.35 -6.02
CA THR A 510 -9.79 24.52 -6.72
C THR A 510 -8.30 24.66 -6.44
N LEU A 511 -7.84 24.14 -5.30
CA LEU A 511 -6.42 24.09 -4.94
C LEU A 511 -5.64 23.02 -5.72
N LEU A 512 -6.29 22.30 -6.63
CA LEU A 512 -5.68 21.23 -7.42
C LEU A 512 -5.92 21.42 -8.94
N ASP A 513 -6.70 22.41 -9.37
CA ASP A 513 -7.09 22.62 -10.77
C ASP A 513 -6.14 23.53 -11.56
N GLY A 514 -5.20 24.18 -10.88
CA GLY A 514 -4.22 25.10 -11.47
C GLY A 514 -4.78 26.50 -11.80
N ASN A 515 -6.01 26.82 -11.37
CA ASN A 515 -6.64 28.12 -11.58
C ASN A 515 -6.64 28.96 -10.29
N PRO A 516 -5.74 29.93 -10.14
CA PRO A 516 -5.71 30.73 -8.91
C PRO A 516 -6.90 31.69 -8.74
N SER A 517 -7.70 31.92 -9.80
CA SER A 517 -8.77 32.93 -9.81
C SER A 517 -10.11 32.46 -9.21
N ASN A 518 -10.26 31.18 -8.92
CA ASN A 518 -11.51 30.59 -8.39
C ASN A 518 -11.36 30.09 -6.96
N ASN A 519 -10.26 30.46 -6.31
CA ASN A 519 -9.83 29.94 -5.02
C ASN A 519 -10.57 30.59 -3.84
N PHE A 520 -11.88 30.31 -3.72
CA PHE A 520 -12.73 30.88 -2.66
C PHE A 520 -13.24 29.80 -1.71
N LEU A 521 -12.45 29.50 -0.68
CA LEU A 521 -12.84 28.51 0.32
C LEU A 521 -14.03 29.00 1.13
N LYS A 522 -14.98 28.08 1.36
CA LYS A 522 -16.24 28.34 2.04
C LYS A 522 -16.44 27.36 3.19
N ARG A 523 -17.24 27.79 4.16
CA ARG A 523 -17.78 26.94 5.21
C ARG A 523 -19.04 26.26 4.65
N ALA A 524 -18.95 24.96 4.35
CA ALA A 524 -20.09 24.20 3.82
C ALA A 524 -21.04 23.77 4.93
N ARG A 525 -20.51 23.30 6.06
CA ARG A 525 -21.31 22.82 7.19
C ARG A 525 -20.58 23.02 8.52
N THR A 526 -21.36 23.27 9.55
CA THR A 526 -20.95 23.18 10.96
C THR A 526 -21.83 22.14 11.62
N PHE A 527 -21.22 21.17 12.29
CA PHE A 527 -21.91 20.01 12.85
C PHE A 527 -21.44 19.74 14.27
N ASN A 528 -22.36 19.99 15.23
CA ASN A 528 -22.17 19.69 16.64
C ASN A 528 -23.54 19.42 17.31
N PRO A 529 -24.21 18.30 16.97
CA PRO A 529 -25.55 18.02 17.49
C PRO A 529 -25.50 17.85 19.00
N GLY A 530 -26.31 18.64 19.72
CA GLY A 530 -26.38 18.58 21.19
C GLY A 530 -25.05 18.87 21.91
N GLY A 531 -24.07 19.49 21.25
CA GLY A 531 -22.76 19.77 21.85
C GLY A 531 -21.84 18.55 21.98
N ILE A 532 -22.16 17.41 21.36
CA ILE A 532 -21.41 16.16 21.51
C ILE A 532 -19.95 16.23 21.00
N LEU A 533 -19.68 17.15 20.07
CA LEU A 533 -18.35 17.41 19.50
C LEU A 533 -17.64 18.62 20.15
N THR A 534 -18.21 19.22 21.20
CA THR A 534 -17.50 20.24 21.97
C THR A 534 -16.25 19.61 22.62
N GLY A 535 -15.14 20.33 22.57
CA GLY A 535 -13.81 19.84 22.95
C GLY A 535 -13.08 19.08 21.83
N ALA A 536 -13.59 19.06 20.59
CA ALA A 536 -12.94 18.40 19.47
C ALA A 536 -11.52 18.93 19.25
N ARG A 537 -10.54 18.03 19.33
CA ARG A 537 -9.10 18.36 19.29
C ARG A 537 -8.28 17.55 18.28
N ARG A 538 -8.84 16.44 17.78
CA ARG A 538 -8.19 15.58 16.79
C ARG A 538 -9.22 14.96 15.88
N ILE A 539 -8.87 14.76 14.62
CA ILE A 539 -9.71 14.10 13.63
C ILE A 539 -8.85 13.16 12.78
N ALA A 540 -9.36 11.96 12.54
CA ALA A 540 -8.83 11.03 11.54
C ALA A 540 -9.98 10.59 10.62
N ILE A 541 -9.68 10.41 9.33
CA ILE A 541 -10.66 9.92 8.35
C ILE A 541 -10.34 8.45 8.05
N ALA A 542 -11.36 7.59 8.15
CA ALA A 542 -11.30 6.19 7.76
C ALA A 542 -12.46 5.90 6.80
N GLY A 543 -12.14 5.77 5.51
CA GLY A 543 -13.11 5.71 4.44
C GLY A 543 -14.02 6.94 4.45
N THR A 544 -15.33 6.70 4.61
CA THR A 544 -16.36 7.73 4.68
C THR A 544 -16.72 8.13 6.12
N TYR A 545 -15.90 7.80 7.12
CA TYR A 545 -16.13 8.14 8.52
C TYR A 545 -15.05 9.07 9.08
N ALA A 546 -15.46 10.12 9.78
CA ALA A 546 -14.59 10.90 10.64
C ALA A 546 -14.62 10.38 12.07
N TYR A 547 -13.45 10.08 12.59
CA TYR A 547 -13.20 9.72 13.98
C TYR A 547 -12.67 10.97 14.68
N VAL A 548 -13.53 11.62 15.47
CA VAL A 548 -13.22 12.89 16.13
C VAL A 548 -13.00 12.64 17.61
N LEU A 549 -11.82 12.97 18.11
CA LEU A 549 -11.53 12.93 19.54
C LEU A 549 -11.88 14.26 20.18
N THR A 550 -12.66 14.21 21.25
CA THR A 550 -12.91 15.33 22.15
C THR A 550 -12.08 15.19 23.44
N ASP A 551 -12.27 16.10 24.39
CA ASP A 551 -11.74 15.98 25.75
C ASP A 551 -12.34 14.78 26.51
N LYS A 552 -13.50 14.26 26.08
CA LYS A 552 -14.27 13.22 26.79
C LYS A 552 -14.42 11.90 26.06
N ALA A 553 -14.39 11.90 24.73
CA ALA A 553 -14.79 10.74 23.95
C ALA A 553 -14.18 10.71 22.55
N LEU A 554 -14.20 9.52 21.93
CA LEU A 554 -14.24 9.37 20.48
C LEU A 554 -15.70 9.51 20.01
N VAL A 555 -15.96 10.39 19.05
CA VAL A 555 -17.24 10.50 18.34
C VAL A 555 -17.02 10.10 16.88
N VAL A 556 -17.80 9.14 16.41
CA VAL A 556 -17.76 8.69 15.00
C VAL A 556 -18.85 9.38 14.23
N VAL A 557 -18.47 10.01 13.12
CA VAL A 557 -19.36 10.78 12.24
C VAL A 557 -19.31 10.17 10.85
N ASN A 558 -20.45 9.73 10.34
CA ASN A 558 -20.63 9.33 8.95
C ASN A 558 -20.59 10.58 8.05
N LEU A 559 -19.73 10.52 7.01
CA LEU A 559 -19.48 11.53 5.99
C LEU A 559 -19.71 11.01 4.57
N ASP A 560 -20.48 9.94 4.40
CA ASP A 560 -20.93 9.45 3.09
C ASP A 560 -21.57 10.58 2.28
N ASN A 561 -22.41 11.39 2.96
CA ASN A 561 -22.75 12.73 2.50
C ASN A 561 -22.09 13.79 3.42
N PRO A 562 -21.01 14.46 2.98
CA PRO A 562 -20.30 15.44 3.82
C PRO A 562 -21.14 16.68 4.16
N LEU A 563 -22.23 16.95 3.44
CA LEU A 563 -23.15 18.05 3.71
C LEU A 563 -24.28 17.67 4.68
N ALA A 564 -24.48 16.37 4.92
CA ALA A 564 -25.47 15.83 5.86
C ALA A 564 -24.81 14.82 6.83
N PRO A 565 -23.81 15.25 7.63
CA PRO A 565 -23.10 14.39 8.56
C PRO A 565 -24.03 13.83 9.65
N GLN A 566 -23.72 12.62 10.13
CA GLN A 566 -24.51 11.91 11.15
C GLN A 566 -23.59 11.25 12.18
N VAL A 567 -23.88 11.42 13.47
CA VAL A 567 -23.17 10.68 14.52
C VAL A 567 -23.65 9.23 14.50
N THR A 568 -22.72 8.27 14.44
CA THR A 568 -23.04 6.83 14.46
C THR A 568 -22.64 6.17 15.78
N ALA A 569 -21.58 6.63 16.43
CA ALA A 569 -21.12 6.07 17.69
C ALA A 569 -20.44 7.12 18.58
N THR A 570 -20.38 6.85 19.88
CA THR A 570 -19.64 7.63 20.86
C THR A 570 -19.06 6.69 21.92
N ILE A 571 -17.76 6.81 22.18
CA ILE A 571 -17.04 5.99 23.16
C ILE A 571 -16.27 6.92 24.10
N GLY A 572 -16.66 6.96 25.37
CA GLY A 572 -15.99 7.72 26.42
C GLY A 572 -15.50 6.84 27.56
N ALA A 573 -15.36 7.42 28.75
CA ALA A 573 -14.93 6.70 29.95
C ALA A 573 -15.95 5.61 30.35
N PRO A 574 -15.48 4.45 30.89
CA PRO A 574 -14.10 4.13 31.21
C PRO A 574 -13.28 3.56 30.05
N ALA A 575 -13.89 3.30 28.88
CA ALA A 575 -13.18 2.72 27.75
C ALA A 575 -12.07 3.64 27.21
N LEU A 576 -12.39 4.91 27.02
CA LEU A 576 -11.45 5.97 26.62
C LEU A 576 -11.50 7.11 27.63
N ASN A 577 -10.35 7.42 28.24
CA ASN A 577 -10.22 8.44 29.29
C ASN A 577 -9.35 9.60 28.78
N GLU A 578 -9.99 10.70 28.39
CA GLU A 578 -9.34 11.84 27.72
C GLU A 578 -8.52 11.44 26.48
N PRO A 579 -9.13 10.91 25.40
CA PRO A 579 -8.41 10.43 24.22
C PRO A 579 -7.75 11.57 23.40
N ARG A 580 -6.45 11.47 23.11
CA ARG A 580 -5.60 12.56 22.57
C ARG A 580 -5.14 12.34 21.13
N GLY A 581 -4.82 11.10 20.76
CA GLY A 581 -4.34 10.75 19.43
C GLY A 581 -5.02 9.49 18.91
N ILE A 582 -5.16 9.40 17.60
CA ILE A 582 -5.78 8.26 16.92
C ILE A 582 -5.10 8.00 15.58
N ALA A 583 -4.98 6.72 15.23
CA ALA A 583 -4.60 6.26 13.90
C ALA A 583 -5.38 4.99 13.56
N VAL A 584 -5.81 4.85 12.30
CA VAL A 584 -6.58 3.70 11.81
C VAL A 584 -5.72 2.91 10.82
N GLN A 585 -5.74 1.58 10.94
CA GLN A 585 -5.16 0.67 9.96
C GLN A 585 -6.05 -0.56 9.84
N PHE A 586 -6.72 -0.69 8.69
CA PHE A 586 -7.62 -1.80 8.38
C PHE A 586 -8.66 -2.03 9.50
N ARG A 587 -8.61 -3.16 10.22
CA ARG A 587 -9.63 -3.53 11.20
C ARG A 587 -9.46 -2.91 12.58
N TYR A 588 -8.41 -2.12 12.82
CA TYR A 588 -8.17 -1.55 14.13
C TYR A 588 -7.91 -0.04 14.08
N ALA A 589 -8.46 0.65 15.08
CA ALA A 589 -8.08 2.00 15.44
C ALA A 589 -7.26 1.96 16.73
N PHE A 590 -6.10 2.59 16.71
CA PHE A 590 -5.21 2.72 17.85
C PHE A 590 -5.37 4.12 18.42
N ILE A 591 -5.66 4.22 19.70
CA ILE A 591 -5.96 5.49 20.39
C ILE A 591 -5.01 5.62 21.56
N VAL A 592 -4.44 6.79 21.74
CA VAL A 592 -3.75 7.14 22.98
C VAL A 592 -4.63 8.04 23.83
N ASP A 593 -4.72 7.72 25.10
CA ASP A 593 -5.47 8.47 26.09
C ASP A 593 -4.64 8.65 27.37
N ARG A 594 -5.25 9.07 28.47
CA ARG A 594 -4.54 9.32 29.73
C ARG A 594 -3.85 8.07 30.29
N ASP A 595 -4.38 6.87 29.99
CA ASP A 595 -3.89 5.63 30.58
C ASP A 595 -2.80 4.96 29.71
N GLY A 596 -2.70 5.35 28.44
CA GLY A 596 -1.68 4.86 27.50
C GLY A 596 -2.25 4.60 26.11
N LEU A 597 -1.69 3.61 25.40
CA LEU A 597 -2.19 3.16 24.10
C LEU A 597 -3.28 2.09 24.28
N LYS A 598 -4.40 2.25 23.58
CA LYS A 598 -5.53 1.33 23.52
C LYS A 598 -5.87 0.98 22.07
N ALA A 599 -6.51 -0.17 21.84
CA ALA A 599 -7.04 -0.55 20.52
C ALA A 599 -8.58 -0.68 20.52
N LEU A 600 -9.19 -0.30 19.41
CA LEU A 600 -10.59 -0.55 19.09
C LEU A 600 -10.66 -1.42 17.83
N ASP A 601 -11.54 -2.42 17.82
CA ASP A 601 -11.96 -3.12 16.61
C ASP A 601 -12.90 -2.20 15.81
N VAL A 602 -12.51 -1.87 14.58
CA VAL A 602 -13.25 -1.04 13.62
C VAL A 602 -13.61 -1.81 12.35
N THR A 603 -13.73 -3.14 12.45
CA THR A 603 -14.25 -3.99 11.37
C THR A 603 -15.60 -3.47 10.85
N ASP A 604 -16.42 -2.92 11.75
CA ASP A 604 -17.50 -1.99 11.40
C ASP A 604 -17.07 -0.55 11.69
N LEU A 605 -16.77 0.20 10.62
CA LEU A 605 -16.31 1.60 10.73
C LEU A 605 -17.34 2.52 11.39
N ALA A 606 -18.64 2.17 11.40
CA ALA A 606 -19.68 2.98 12.03
C ALA A 606 -19.79 2.73 13.54
N GLN A 607 -19.36 1.56 14.00
CA GLN A 607 -19.55 1.05 15.37
C GLN A 607 -18.25 0.45 15.92
N PRO A 608 -17.23 1.28 16.22
CA PRO A 608 -16.01 0.83 16.87
C PRO A 608 -16.28 0.11 18.20
N LYS A 609 -15.48 -0.90 18.54
CA LYS A 609 -15.62 -1.67 19.78
C LYS A 609 -14.30 -1.70 20.56
N PRO A 610 -14.27 -1.31 21.85
CA PRO A 610 -13.06 -1.41 22.66
C PRO A 610 -12.56 -2.84 22.81
N VAL A 611 -11.24 -3.03 22.65
CA VAL A 611 -10.59 -4.32 22.90
C VAL A 611 -9.98 -4.29 24.29
N SER A 612 -10.68 -4.89 25.25
CA SER A 612 -10.34 -4.78 26.69
C SER A 612 -8.94 -5.28 27.06
N SER A 613 -8.38 -6.24 26.31
CA SER A 613 -7.03 -6.78 26.51
C SER A 613 -5.92 -5.89 25.93
N ALA A 614 -6.27 -4.90 25.11
CA ALA A 614 -5.31 -4.16 24.31
C ALA A 614 -4.93 -2.82 24.93
N LEU A 615 -4.35 -2.84 26.14
CA LEU A 615 -3.80 -1.66 26.82
C LEU A 615 -2.28 -1.79 26.98
N VAL A 616 -1.55 -0.78 26.51
CA VAL A 616 -0.14 -0.57 26.84
C VAL A 616 -0.02 0.69 27.68
N PRO A 617 0.25 0.59 29.00
CA PRO A 617 0.35 1.74 29.87
C PRO A 617 1.51 2.66 29.47
N LEU A 618 1.24 3.96 29.36
CA LEU A 618 2.22 5.00 29.04
C LEU A 618 1.87 6.26 29.84
N GLU A 619 2.87 6.91 30.43
CA GLU A 619 2.62 8.00 31.42
C GLU A 619 2.19 9.32 30.77
N ASP A 620 2.73 9.62 29.58
CA ASP A 620 2.51 10.90 28.89
C ASP A 620 2.27 10.67 27.39
N ALA A 621 1.34 9.76 27.07
CA ALA A 621 0.95 9.52 25.69
C ALA A 621 0.16 10.73 25.14
N ARG A 622 0.64 11.32 24.05
CA ARG A 622 0.08 12.53 23.43
C ARG A 622 -0.49 12.27 22.05
N ASN A 623 0.16 11.40 21.26
CA ASN A 623 -0.25 11.10 19.89
C ASN A 623 0.28 9.73 19.43
N VAL A 624 -0.25 9.19 18.33
CA VAL A 624 0.15 7.89 17.77
C VAL A 624 0.23 7.93 16.24
N TYR A 625 1.24 7.27 15.69
CA TYR A 625 1.38 7.00 14.26
C TYR A 625 1.62 5.51 14.04
N ILE A 626 0.84 4.87 13.17
CA ILE A 626 0.99 3.43 12.86
C ILE A 626 1.73 3.28 11.55
N ALA A 627 2.81 2.51 11.52
CA ALA A 627 3.49 2.10 10.30
C ALA A 627 3.70 0.59 10.29
N ARG A 628 3.07 -0.10 9.32
CA ARG A 628 2.96 -1.57 9.29
C ARG A 628 2.58 -2.14 10.66
N THR A 629 3.44 -2.94 11.29
CA THR A 629 3.17 -3.67 12.55
C THR A 629 3.61 -2.91 13.81
N TYR A 630 4.02 -1.65 13.70
CA TYR A 630 4.45 -0.87 14.86
C TYR A 630 3.64 0.41 15.03
N ALA A 631 3.31 0.72 16.27
CA ALA A 631 2.80 2.01 16.70
C ALA A 631 3.93 2.85 17.30
N TYR A 632 4.07 4.07 16.80
CA TYR A 632 5.02 5.08 17.26
C TYR A 632 4.24 6.09 18.09
N VAL A 633 4.36 6.00 19.40
CA VAL A 633 3.61 6.81 20.36
C VAL A 633 4.49 7.95 20.88
N SER A 634 4.04 9.17 20.59
CA SER A 634 4.61 10.40 21.15
C SER A 634 4.36 10.44 22.65
N SER A 635 5.37 10.08 23.44
CA SER A 635 5.25 9.84 24.88
C SER A 635 5.82 10.99 25.72
N GLY A 636 5.71 12.23 25.20
CA GLY A 636 6.08 13.45 25.90
C GLY A 636 7.45 13.37 26.57
N LYS A 637 7.45 13.35 27.92
CA LYS A 637 8.66 13.27 28.75
C LYS A 637 9.49 11.99 28.58
N GLN A 638 8.86 10.89 28.18
CA GLN A 638 9.52 9.60 28.02
C GLN A 638 10.23 9.47 26.66
N GLY A 639 9.94 10.36 25.71
CA GLY A 639 10.45 10.31 24.34
C GLY A 639 9.49 9.59 23.40
N LEU A 640 10.02 8.70 22.55
CA LEU A 640 9.24 7.93 21.57
C LEU A 640 9.06 6.49 22.05
N ALA A 641 7.83 6.09 22.38
CA ALA A 641 7.52 4.69 22.64
C ALA A 641 7.21 3.97 21.33
N ILE A 642 7.85 2.82 21.11
CA ILE A 642 7.65 1.95 19.95
C ILE A 642 6.95 0.70 20.48
N VAL A 643 5.72 0.49 20.01
CA VAL A 643 4.84 -0.59 20.46
C VAL A 643 4.62 -1.55 19.29
N ASP A 644 4.88 -2.83 19.51
CA ASP A 644 4.50 -3.90 18.60
C ASP A 644 2.99 -4.07 18.61
N VAL A 645 2.38 -3.89 17.44
CA VAL A 645 0.94 -4.04 17.19
C VAL A 645 0.66 -5.08 16.10
N GLU A 646 1.59 -6.01 15.85
CA GLU A 646 1.38 -7.16 14.97
C GLU A 646 0.11 -7.93 15.34
N LYS A 647 -0.12 -8.10 16.65
CA LYS A 647 -1.38 -8.57 17.25
C LYS A 647 -2.12 -7.39 17.88
N PRO A 648 -3.10 -6.76 17.19
CA PRO A 648 -3.71 -5.51 17.65
C PRO A 648 -4.57 -5.66 18.92
N ASP A 649 -4.97 -6.88 19.26
CA ASP A 649 -5.71 -7.23 20.47
C ASP A 649 -4.82 -7.52 21.69
N ALA A 650 -3.51 -7.66 21.48
CA ALA A 650 -2.49 -7.85 22.49
C ALA A 650 -1.19 -7.08 22.17
N PRO A 651 -1.27 -5.75 21.97
CA PRO A 651 -0.10 -4.91 21.70
C PRO A 651 0.89 -4.93 22.87
N LYS A 652 2.18 -4.77 22.57
CA LYS A 652 3.27 -4.84 23.56
C LYS A 652 4.29 -3.74 23.33
N LEU A 653 4.69 -3.06 24.40
CA LEU A 653 5.81 -2.12 24.34
C LEU A 653 7.09 -2.87 23.96
N ASP A 654 7.67 -2.55 22.81
CA ASP A 654 8.96 -3.13 22.38
C ASP A 654 10.12 -2.36 23.02
N GLN A 655 10.09 -1.02 22.90
CA GLN A 655 11.13 -0.16 23.47
C GLN A 655 10.65 1.29 23.63
N VAL A 656 11.38 2.05 24.46
CA VAL A 656 11.26 3.51 24.53
C VAL A 656 12.60 4.11 24.12
N PHE A 657 12.57 5.01 23.14
CA PHE A 657 13.74 5.71 22.64
C PHE A 657 13.69 7.19 23.01
N ASN A 658 14.67 7.65 23.78
CA ASN A 658 14.78 9.05 24.21
C ASN A 658 16.12 9.72 23.83
N ALA A 659 16.97 9.03 23.05
CA ALA A 659 18.32 9.47 22.66
C ALA A 659 19.18 9.98 23.82
N GLY A 660 19.16 9.30 24.97
CA GLY A 660 19.92 9.70 26.16
C GLY A 660 19.33 10.94 26.84
N GLY A 661 18.00 11.10 26.78
CA GLY A 661 17.27 12.24 27.37
C GLY A 661 17.14 13.46 26.47
N GLN A 662 17.64 13.40 25.23
CA GLN A 662 17.51 14.49 24.25
C GLN A 662 16.09 14.63 23.69
N LEU A 663 15.30 13.55 23.72
CA LEU A 663 13.86 13.55 23.42
C LEU A 663 13.10 13.47 24.74
N ASN A 664 12.48 14.58 25.15
CA ASN A 664 11.81 14.69 26.45
C ASN A 664 10.56 15.61 26.42
N ASP A 665 10.08 15.98 25.24
CA ASP A 665 8.86 16.77 25.06
C ASP A 665 8.16 16.38 23.74
N VAL A 666 8.07 15.09 23.46
CA VAL A 666 7.57 14.57 22.17
C VAL A 666 6.05 14.72 22.04
N ASN A 667 5.61 15.57 21.09
CA ASN A 667 4.20 15.88 20.79
C ASN A 667 3.64 15.11 19.58
N ASP A 668 4.44 14.92 18.53
CA ASP A 668 4.01 14.25 17.31
C ASP A 668 5.17 13.51 16.62
N VAL A 669 4.83 12.53 15.79
CA VAL A 669 5.76 11.77 14.96
C VAL A 669 5.10 11.40 13.63
N LYS A 670 5.88 11.46 12.54
CA LYS A 670 5.51 10.97 11.21
C LYS A 670 6.68 10.20 10.61
N LEU A 671 6.40 9.14 9.86
CA LEU A 671 7.43 8.35 9.20
C LEU A 671 7.37 8.51 7.69
N GLY A 672 8.53 8.30 7.05
CA GLY A 672 8.63 8.10 5.62
C GLY A 672 9.86 7.30 5.23
N MET A 673 9.86 6.78 4.02
CA MET A 673 10.95 5.96 3.48
C MET A 673 11.67 6.69 2.35
N VAL A 674 13.01 6.66 2.39
CA VAL A 674 13.88 7.15 1.33
C VAL A 674 14.87 6.04 0.98
N ALA A 675 14.95 5.66 -0.29
CA ALA A 675 15.74 4.51 -0.73
C ALA A 675 15.39 3.22 0.02
N ALA A 676 16.31 2.73 0.85
CA ALA A 676 16.18 1.50 1.64
C ALA A 676 16.03 1.76 3.15
N SER A 677 16.01 3.02 3.59
CA SER A 677 15.93 3.40 5.00
C SER A 677 14.58 4.04 5.35
N VAL A 678 14.12 3.84 6.59
CA VAL A 678 12.92 4.47 7.14
C VAL A 678 13.34 5.52 8.18
N PHE A 679 12.72 6.69 8.09
CA PHE A 679 12.98 7.82 8.96
C PHE A 679 11.74 8.21 9.75
N ALA A 680 11.91 8.60 11.01
CA ALA A 680 10.88 9.27 11.80
C ALA A 680 11.26 10.73 12.01
N PHE A 681 10.29 11.61 11.77
CA PHE A 681 10.36 13.04 12.02
C PHE A 681 9.52 13.32 13.26
N VAL A 682 10.15 13.88 14.29
CA VAL A 682 9.59 13.97 15.64
C VAL A 682 9.50 15.43 16.08
N ALA A 683 8.29 15.89 16.40
CA ALA A 683 8.05 17.19 17.00
C ALA A 683 8.29 17.08 18.50
N ASP A 684 9.47 17.47 18.96
CA ASP A 684 9.94 17.35 20.34
C ASP A 684 9.76 18.67 21.10
N GLY A 685 8.57 19.28 20.95
CA GLY A 685 8.13 20.43 21.74
C GLY A 685 9.18 21.53 21.82
N LYS A 686 9.58 21.90 23.03
CA LYS A 686 10.59 22.94 23.29
C LYS A 686 11.98 22.65 22.67
N ASN A 687 12.28 21.41 22.31
CA ASN A 687 13.55 21.00 21.74
C ASN A 687 13.59 21.10 20.21
N GLY A 688 12.45 21.38 19.56
CA GLY A 688 12.34 21.54 18.10
C GLY A 688 12.07 20.23 17.35
N LEU A 689 12.56 20.13 16.11
CA LEU A 689 12.42 18.93 15.27
C LEU A 689 13.59 17.97 15.51
N ARG A 690 13.30 16.68 15.68
CA ARG A 690 14.30 15.60 15.64
C ARG A 690 14.08 14.72 14.42
N VAL A 691 15.18 14.25 13.82
CA VAL A 691 15.13 13.27 12.73
C VAL A 691 15.83 12.01 13.21
N LEU A 692 15.10 10.90 13.15
CA LEU A 692 15.56 9.59 13.53
C LEU A 692 15.67 8.70 12.30
N GLU A 693 16.78 7.99 12.13
CA GLU A 693 16.86 6.83 11.24
C GLU A 693 16.38 5.62 12.04
N ILE A 694 15.25 5.03 11.62
CA ILE A 694 14.53 3.98 12.36
C ILE A 694 14.88 2.60 11.84
N ILE A 695 15.08 2.47 10.54
CA ILE A 695 15.52 1.23 9.88
C ILE A 695 16.58 1.64 8.87
N SER A 696 17.77 1.01 8.95
CA SER A 696 18.86 1.17 8.00
C SER A 696 19.38 -0.21 7.59
N PRO A 697 19.69 -0.42 6.30
CA PRO A 697 20.38 -1.63 5.84
C PRO A 697 21.73 -1.88 6.52
N TRP A 698 22.30 -0.88 7.21
CA TRP A 698 23.60 -1.00 7.87
C TRP A 698 23.53 -1.40 9.34
N ASP A 699 22.40 -1.20 10.00
CA ASP A 699 22.22 -1.65 11.39
C ASP A 699 21.90 -3.12 11.46
N ASP A 700 21.06 -3.57 10.52
CA ASP A 700 20.60 -4.93 10.45
C ASP A 700 20.52 -5.41 8.99
N PRO A 701 21.68 -5.73 8.37
CA PRO A 701 21.76 -6.13 6.96
C PRO A 701 21.05 -7.44 6.66
N ALA A 702 20.71 -8.22 7.70
CA ALA A 702 19.97 -9.47 7.57
C ALA A 702 18.46 -9.22 7.50
N HIS A 703 17.93 -8.34 8.35
CA HIS A 703 16.48 -8.26 8.60
C HIS A 703 15.79 -7.03 8.00
N PHE A 704 16.52 -5.99 7.57
CA PHE A 704 15.92 -4.74 7.04
C PHE A 704 14.97 -4.92 5.83
N SER A 705 15.09 -6.05 5.13
CA SER A 705 14.33 -6.35 3.91
C SER A 705 12.95 -6.99 4.18
N GLY A 706 12.62 -7.35 5.42
CA GLY A 706 11.31 -7.92 5.76
C GLY A 706 10.15 -6.92 5.70
N PHE A 707 8.92 -7.44 5.82
CA PHE A 707 7.71 -6.61 5.97
C PHE A 707 7.66 -5.92 7.34
N SER A 708 8.08 -6.59 8.41
CA SER A 708 8.00 -6.15 9.80
C SER A 708 9.41 -6.18 10.44
N PRO A 709 10.41 -5.48 9.87
CA PRO A 709 11.73 -5.41 10.48
C PRO A 709 11.61 -4.68 11.82
N ARG A 710 12.40 -5.10 12.82
CA ARG A 710 12.39 -4.45 14.14
C ARG A 710 13.05 -3.07 14.05
N PRO A 711 12.39 -2.00 14.55
CA PRO A 711 12.97 -0.65 14.60
C PRO A 711 14.27 -0.58 15.44
N THR A 712 15.28 0.11 14.92
CA THR A 712 16.56 0.42 15.58
C THR A 712 16.84 1.93 15.52
N PRO A 713 16.08 2.75 16.28
CA PRO A 713 16.12 4.21 16.18
C PRO A 713 17.50 4.80 16.53
N LYS A 714 17.96 5.74 15.69
CA LYS A 714 19.16 6.56 15.91
C LYS A 714 18.83 8.03 15.66
N LEU A 715 19.22 8.91 16.58
CA LEU A 715 19.12 10.37 16.36
C LEU A 715 20.22 10.82 15.40
N ILE A 716 19.84 11.26 14.20
CA ILE A 716 20.78 11.61 13.13
C ILE A 716 20.89 13.10 12.86
N ALA A 717 19.84 13.87 13.16
CA ALA A 717 19.77 15.31 12.95
C ALA A 717 18.77 16.00 13.89
N SER A 718 18.93 17.32 14.08
CA SER A 718 18.01 18.14 14.89
C SER A 718 17.88 19.55 14.33
N ALA A 719 16.70 20.17 14.45
CA ALA A 719 16.45 21.55 14.07
C ALA A 719 15.89 22.33 15.26
N ARG A 720 16.52 23.45 15.60
CA ARG A 720 15.92 24.42 16.53
C ARG A 720 14.82 25.18 15.80
N LEU A 721 13.69 25.35 16.47
CA LEU A 721 12.53 26.08 15.95
C LEU A 721 12.32 27.36 16.76
N ARG A 722 11.58 28.31 16.20
CA ARG A 722 11.23 29.58 16.85
C ARG A 722 10.22 29.42 17.97
N GLY A 723 9.37 28.41 17.86
CA GLY A 723 8.37 28.01 18.84
C GLY A 723 8.44 26.51 19.14
N PRO A 724 7.63 26.02 20.08
CA PRO A 724 7.59 24.59 20.39
C PRO A 724 7.07 23.80 19.18
N ALA A 725 7.69 22.68 18.85
CA ALA A 725 7.21 21.77 17.81
C ALA A 725 5.94 21.04 18.29
N LEU A 726 4.79 21.31 17.66
CA LEU A 726 3.49 20.77 18.08
C LEU A 726 3.02 19.60 17.21
N ALA A 727 3.07 19.77 15.89
CA ALA A 727 2.54 18.81 14.93
C ALA A 727 3.39 18.80 13.65
N ILE A 728 3.40 17.66 12.96
CA ILE A 728 4.11 17.48 11.69
C ILE A 728 3.12 17.08 10.62
N SER A 729 3.22 17.70 9.44
CA SER A 729 2.44 17.27 8.28
C SER A 729 2.74 15.82 7.91
N LYS A 730 1.71 15.01 7.70
CA LYS A 730 1.88 13.65 7.15
C LYS A 730 2.38 13.74 5.70
N GLY A 731 3.27 12.82 5.32
CA GLY A 731 3.77 12.67 3.95
C GLY A 731 2.78 11.95 3.02
N ILE A 732 3.13 11.92 1.74
CA ILE A 732 2.34 11.35 0.65
C ILE A 732 2.23 9.83 0.79
N GLU A 733 1.01 9.30 0.78
CA GLU A 733 0.70 7.88 0.94
C GLU A 733 0.94 7.07 -0.35
N ARG A 734 2.21 6.72 -0.63
CA ARG A 734 2.59 6.04 -1.87
C ARG A 734 2.04 4.62 -2.04
N ASP A 735 1.64 3.97 -0.96
CA ASP A 735 1.14 2.59 -0.94
C ASP A 735 -0.39 2.49 -0.77
N ARG A 736 -1.11 3.61 -0.93
CA ARG A 736 -2.57 3.69 -0.81
C ARG A 736 -3.22 3.95 -2.17
N ALA A 737 -4.10 3.05 -2.60
CA ALA A 737 -4.89 3.18 -3.84
C ALA A 737 -6.40 3.22 -3.59
N VAL A 738 -6.84 2.78 -2.41
CA VAL A 738 -8.24 2.68 -2.01
C VAL A 738 -8.39 3.04 -0.54
N ASP A 739 -9.56 3.52 -0.15
CA ASP A 739 -9.88 3.76 1.25
C ASP A 739 -10.56 2.57 1.95
N GLU A 740 -10.80 2.73 3.25
CA GLU A 740 -11.43 1.71 4.09
C GLU A 740 -12.90 1.44 3.70
N SER A 741 -13.54 2.35 2.96
CA SER A 741 -14.89 2.22 2.40
C SER A 741 -14.90 1.66 0.98
N GLY A 742 -13.75 1.31 0.39
CA GLY A 742 -13.63 0.75 -0.96
C GLY A 742 -13.62 1.77 -2.09
N ASN A 743 -13.45 3.07 -1.80
CA ASN A 743 -13.39 4.13 -2.81
C ASN A 743 -11.98 4.25 -3.39
N GLN A 744 -11.88 4.30 -4.72
CA GLN A 744 -10.62 4.40 -5.44
C GLN A 744 -10.02 5.82 -5.34
N LEU A 745 -8.71 5.89 -5.10
CA LEU A 745 -7.95 7.14 -4.91
C LEU A 745 -6.85 7.36 -5.97
N ALA A 746 -6.36 6.28 -6.59
CA ALA A 746 -5.26 6.33 -7.54
C ALA A 746 -5.67 5.79 -8.92
N VAL A 747 -4.98 6.24 -9.96
CA VAL A 747 -5.09 5.62 -11.29
C VAL A 747 -4.69 4.16 -11.20
N PHE A 748 -5.47 3.27 -11.81
CA PHE A 748 -5.24 1.83 -11.72
C PHE A 748 -5.31 1.18 -13.11
N GLY A 749 -4.20 1.02 -13.83
CA GLY A 749 -4.09 0.33 -15.14
C GLY A 749 -4.96 0.84 -16.32
N ARG A 750 -6.04 1.58 -16.03
CA ARG A 750 -7.21 1.91 -16.85
C ARG A 750 -7.88 0.69 -17.48
N ARG A 751 -8.95 0.92 -18.24
CA ARG A 751 -9.71 -0.11 -18.97
C ARG A 751 -10.27 -1.17 -18.02
N GLY A 752 -10.95 -0.71 -16.97
CA GLY A 752 -11.69 -1.54 -16.02
C GLY A 752 -10.83 -2.17 -14.92
N ALA A 753 -9.51 -2.00 -14.98
CA ALA A 753 -8.63 -2.37 -13.88
C ALA A 753 -8.86 -1.41 -12.69
N ARG A 754 -8.90 -1.96 -11.48
CA ARG A 754 -9.22 -1.20 -10.26
C ARG A 754 -8.79 -1.93 -8.98
N PRO A 755 -8.68 -1.24 -7.83
CA PRO A 755 -8.67 -1.92 -6.54
C PRO A 755 -9.99 -2.69 -6.31
N LEU A 756 -9.97 -3.61 -5.34
CA LEU A 756 -11.20 -4.26 -4.86
C LEU A 756 -12.16 -3.19 -4.31
N ASN A 757 -13.44 -3.30 -4.67
CA ASN A 757 -14.46 -2.46 -4.07
C ASN A 757 -14.79 -2.94 -2.65
N ARG A 758 -15.68 -2.22 -1.94
CA ARG A 758 -16.03 -2.54 -0.55
C ARG A 758 -16.49 -3.99 -0.35
N ALA A 759 -17.41 -4.47 -1.19
CA ALA A 759 -18.00 -5.79 -1.04
C ALA A 759 -16.96 -6.89 -1.30
N GLU A 760 -16.13 -6.71 -2.32
CA GLU A 760 -15.04 -7.62 -2.65
C GLU A 760 -13.96 -7.65 -1.55
N ALA A 761 -13.55 -6.48 -1.05
CA ALA A 761 -12.60 -6.38 0.05
C ALA A 761 -13.16 -7.00 1.33
N GLN A 762 -14.43 -6.75 1.67
CA GLN A 762 -15.11 -7.41 2.80
C GLN A 762 -15.17 -8.93 2.62
N ALA A 763 -15.38 -9.44 1.40
CA ALA A 763 -15.32 -10.87 1.12
C ALA A 763 -13.90 -11.48 1.31
N VAL A 764 -12.88 -10.68 1.63
CA VAL A 764 -11.58 -11.21 2.05
C VAL A 764 -11.56 -11.55 3.55
N TYR A 765 -12.31 -10.83 4.40
CA TYR A 765 -12.22 -10.96 5.85
C TYR A 765 -13.57 -11.10 6.58
N LEU A 766 -14.70 -11.05 5.88
CA LEU A 766 -16.04 -11.23 6.44
C LEU A 766 -16.81 -12.32 5.72
N ARG A 767 -17.58 -13.10 6.47
CA ARG A 767 -18.61 -14.02 5.98
C ARG A 767 -19.87 -13.82 6.81
N ASN A 768 -21.00 -13.57 6.16
CA ASN A 768 -22.28 -13.30 6.83
C ASN A 768 -22.18 -12.20 7.92
N GLY A 769 -21.36 -11.18 7.68
CA GLY A 769 -21.11 -10.08 8.63
C GLY A 769 -20.20 -10.44 9.81
N GLN A 770 -19.70 -11.67 9.91
CA GLN A 770 -18.77 -12.12 10.95
C GLN A 770 -17.34 -12.19 10.41
N LEU A 771 -16.37 -11.97 11.29
CA LEU A 771 -14.96 -12.12 10.96
C LEU A 771 -14.67 -13.54 10.47
N TYR A 772 -14.10 -13.63 9.28
CA TYR A 772 -13.61 -14.87 8.70
C TYR A 772 -12.09 -14.94 8.86
N THR A 773 -11.60 -16.03 9.44
CA THR A 773 -10.17 -16.25 9.67
C THR A 773 -9.71 -17.59 9.12
N VAL A 774 -8.40 -17.71 8.88
CA VAL A 774 -7.80 -18.91 8.28
C VAL A 774 -6.56 -19.40 9.05
N THR A 775 -6.23 -20.68 8.84
CA THR A 775 -4.91 -21.29 9.11
C THR A 775 -4.24 -21.63 7.79
N ASP A 776 -2.90 -21.60 7.73
CA ASP A 776 -2.16 -21.97 6.51
C ASP A 776 -2.06 -23.48 6.33
N GLU A 777 -1.98 -24.23 7.43
CA GLU A 777 -2.01 -25.69 7.37
C GLU A 777 -3.45 -26.20 7.24
N PRO A 778 -3.69 -27.19 6.35
CA PRO A 778 -4.94 -27.95 6.35
C PRO A 778 -5.20 -28.52 7.74
N ALA A 779 -6.45 -28.48 8.21
CA ALA A 779 -6.81 -29.12 9.48
C ALA A 779 -6.38 -30.60 9.46
N GLU A 780 -5.77 -31.09 10.54
CA GLU A 780 -5.32 -32.49 10.62
C GLU A 780 -6.47 -33.45 10.31
N ARG A 781 -6.30 -34.20 9.21
CA ARG A 781 -7.15 -35.31 8.75
C ARG A 781 -8.64 -34.97 8.61
N ILE A 782 -9.00 -34.54 7.41
CA ILE A 782 -10.18 -35.15 6.76
C ILE A 782 -9.86 -36.65 6.75
N ARG A 783 -10.44 -37.42 7.70
CA ARG A 783 -10.54 -38.87 7.56
C ARG A 783 -11.30 -39.08 6.25
N LEU A 784 -10.56 -39.29 5.17
CA LEU A 784 -11.09 -39.93 3.98
C LEU A 784 -11.61 -41.28 4.50
N GLU A 785 -12.92 -41.37 4.68
CA GLU A 785 -13.59 -42.66 4.74
C GLU A 785 -13.19 -43.38 3.47
N ARG A 786 -12.23 -44.30 3.58
CA ARG A 786 -11.98 -45.28 2.52
C ARG A 786 -13.33 -45.94 2.25
N PRO A 787 -13.83 -45.94 1.00
CA PRO A 787 -14.94 -46.81 0.68
C PRO A 787 -14.48 -48.22 1.02
N ALA A 788 -15.25 -48.91 1.87
CA ALA A 788 -14.94 -50.26 2.29
C ALA A 788 -14.68 -51.11 1.04
N SER A 789 -13.44 -51.57 0.86
CA SER A 789 -13.13 -52.51 -0.21
C SER A 789 -13.91 -53.78 0.07
N ALA A 790 -14.57 -54.33 -0.95
CA ALA A 790 -15.35 -55.57 -0.88
C ALA A 790 -14.53 -56.81 -0.42
N SER A 791 -13.22 -56.64 -0.19
CA SER A 791 -12.34 -57.64 0.41
C SER A 791 -12.39 -57.69 1.95
N ASP A 792 -12.85 -56.65 2.64
CA ASP A 792 -12.82 -56.58 4.11
C ASP A 792 -14.05 -57.20 4.80
N THR A 793 -15.14 -57.42 4.05
CA THR A 793 -16.33 -58.15 4.50
C THR A 793 -16.16 -59.68 4.43
N LEU A 794 -15.31 -60.20 3.54
CA LEU A 794 -15.07 -61.64 3.43
C LEU A 794 -14.20 -62.18 4.58
N LEU A 795 -13.20 -61.39 5.02
CA LEU A 795 -12.29 -61.74 6.12
C LEU A 795 -12.92 -61.59 7.51
N ARG A 796 -13.97 -60.76 7.66
CA ARG A 796 -14.75 -60.65 8.90
C ARG A 796 -15.80 -61.75 9.06
N GLY A 797 -16.33 -62.31 7.96
CA GLY A 797 -17.27 -63.44 7.99
C GLY A 797 -16.63 -64.80 8.34
N LEU A 798 -15.36 -65.01 7.99
CA LEU A 798 -14.64 -66.27 8.28
C LEU A 798 -14.18 -66.42 9.74
N LYS A 799 -13.99 -65.31 10.47
CA LYS A 799 -13.57 -65.35 11.88
C LYS A 799 -14.70 -65.59 12.88
N SER A 800 -15.97 -65.43 12.49
CA SER A 800 -17.11 -65.69 13.38
C SER A 800 -17.60 -67.14 13.37
N TRP A 801 -17.06 -67.99 12.48
CA TRP A 801 -17.44 -69.40 12.38
C TRP A 801 -16.47 -70.37 13.08
N LEU A 802 -15.21 -69.94 13.31
CA LEU A 802 -14.15 -70.83 13.80
C LEU A 802 -13.91 -70.79 15.32
N PHE A 803 -14.56 -69.89 16.07
CA PHE A 803 -14.43 -69.84 17.52
C PHE A 803 -15.73 -69.40 18.21
N ARG A 804 -16.54 -70.39 18.61
CA ARG A 804 -17.38 -70.32 19.81
C ARG A 804 -17.34 -71.68 20.52
N PRO A 805 -17.17 -71.74 21.85
CA PRO A 805 -17.72 -72.87 22.62
C PRO A 805 -19.24 -72.87 22.59
#